data_AF-W9JA21-F1
#
_entry.id   AF-W9JA21-F1
#
_cell.length_a   1.000
_cell.length_b   1.000
_cell.length_c   1.000
_cell.angle_alpha   90.00
_cell.angle_beta   90.00
_cell.angle_gamma   90.00
#
_symmetry.space_group_name_H-M   'P 1'
#
loop_
_entity.id
_entity.type
_entity.pdbx_description
1 polymer ?
#
loop_
_entity_poly.entity_id
_entity_poly.type
_entity_poly.pdbx_seq_one_letter_code
_entity_poly.pdbx_strand_id
1 'polypeptide(L)'
;MASPRARLPRAGKLGVLIPRSKPHGVSICPFCCITSRPRIRPRRAILGKRFYTVSTNPRAELEQHLLDIQKLAPSLVNLSRLQLALQGLRQIPGQEAVRVAILGLAPGSNAGQTAKNVLRVLVTDPLQDEQEWERQLKDHDPKNPLVVRIRSTAEQQSTLTVTRTSLLSEVNVSSAEWNNLNLELLFMETHLPEFARDEQTRAIEVEESVLVPKVGIPSAEDRVTPVTTPVHRAILVGDGFEGAVNVTSVPVAKEKESVLKVVDLRGVDSKQLDTPFALVDTSLAERGVSLFRQSSSNAIEYERLWFNSNFPALTTWLKSGISSPDGTTKPAVRGLITSLLNNILARCEEENRREIRETYQAAPTLNGQEPDFSPVLIQAAGAWSQQAHAELQDELDLAFTGRRWRKLGWWQLFWRVDDVAMLTNDMLNQRFLPTAERELVYLTGKIAQAANADQSYPQPHSVNDSNANIELKRLGPGELEPLAPVNNRPALPKWPGHIAFTRRYLQNETVPALQALAQRLVVQSLGTSGLTTSLAALLYVSSFSSTVYEAGAVAALGIVWSCSRLQKKWDAARTFWEGEVREEGRKALRGVEDSVAEVLSHEKQQEKPVVDQKGDEINEVRELVVKAQEALGRMK
;
A
#
# COMPACT_ATOMS: atom_id res chain seq x y z
N MET A 1 28.78 -46.54 -41.80
CA MET A 1 29.11 -47.94 -41.46
C MET A 1 30.28 -47.94 -40.49
N ALA A 2 30.17 -48.77 -39.47
CA ALA A 2 31.08 -48.89 -38.34
C ALA A 2 32.54 -49.19 -38.73
N SER A 3 33.51 -48.73 -37.93
CA SER A 3 34.40 -49.64 -37.18
C SER A 3 35.47 -48.91 -36.37
N PRO A 4 36.02 -49.56 -35.32
CA PRO A 4 36.29 -48.91 -34.04
C PRO A 4 37.72 -49.16 -33.51
N ARG A 5 37.96 -48.68 -32.28
CA ARG A 5 38.75 -49.30 -31.17
C ARG A 5 40.21 -49.73 -31.48
N ALA A 6 41.19 -49.66 -30.59
CA ALA A 6 41.37 -49.26 -29.20
C ALA A 6 42.85 -49.61 -28.86
N ARG A 7 43.31 -49.20 -27.68
CA ARG A 7 44.21 -49.90 -26.73
C ARG A 7 45.46 -49.09 -26.30
N LEU A 8 45.43 -48.76 -25.00
CA LEU A 8 46.54 -48.50 -24.05
C LEU A 8 47.41 -49.77 -23.85
N PRO A 9 48.41 -49.87 -22.93
CA PRO A 9 49.17 -48.89 -22.10
C PRO A 9 50.71 -49.15 -22.08
N ARG A 10 51.52 -48.33 -21.36
CA ARG A 10 52.63 -48.83 -20.49
C ARG A 10 53.27 -47.74 -19.61
N ALA A 11 53.87 -48.20 -18.51
CA ALA A 11 54.29 -47.47 -17.32
C ALA A 11 55.84 -47.33 -17.16
N GLY A 12 56.27 -46.42 -16.27
CA GLY A 12 57.60 -46.38 -15.59
C GLY A 12 57.76 -45.07 -14.79
N LYS A 13 57.73 -45.03 -13.44
CA LYS A 13 58.72 -45.37 -12.37
C LYS A 13 59.78 -44.27 -12.04
N LEU A 14 59.70 -43.78 -10.78
CA LEU A 14 60.74 -43.34 -9.78
C LEU A 14 61.75 -42.23 -10.16
N GLY A 15 62.21 -41.26 -9.36
CA GLY A 15 62.19 -40.85 -7.93
C GLY A 15 63.00 -39.51 -7.85
N VAL A 16 62.93 -38.57 -6.88
CA VAL A 16 63.36 -38.56 -5.45
C VAL A 16 64.06 -37.19 -5.13
N LEU A 17 63.82 -36.63 -3.92
CA LEU A 17 64.53 -35.58 -3.11
C LEU A 17 64.06 -34.11 -2.96
N ILE A 18 64.23 -33.70 -1.68
CA ILE A 18 63.83 -32.58 -0.77
C ILE A 18 64.84 -31.39 -0.85
N PRO A 19 64.58 -30.09 -0.44
CA PRO A 19 64.28 -29.57 0.93
C PRO A 19 63.27 -28.40 1.03
N ARG A 20 62.46 -28.22 2.10
CA ARG A 20 62.66 -27.87 3.54
C ARG A 20 62.96 -26.37 3.80
N SER A 21 61.99 -25.61 4.33
CA SER A 21 62.20 -24.63 5.42
C SER A 21 60.87 -24.16 6.07
N LYS A 22 60.88 -24.02 7.40
CA LYS A 22 59.98 -23.25 8.29
C LYS A 22 60.89 -22.32 9.12
N PRO A 23 60.37 -21.25 9.74
CA PRO A 23 60.37 -21.17 11.22
C PRO A 23 59.05 -20.62 11.79
N HIS A 24 58.50 -21.19 12.89
CA HIS A 24 58.54 -20.75 14.32
C HIS A 24 57.70 -19.48 14.60
N GLY A 25 56.79 -19.36 15.58
CA GLY A 25 56.50 -20.04 16.86
C GLY A 25 56.18 -18.95 17.91
N VAL A 26 55.16 -19.08 18.77
CA VAL A 26 55.26 -19.22 20.27
C VAL A 26 54.16 -18.28 20.87
N SER A 27 53.39 -18.50 21.95
CA SER A 27 53.28 -19.50 23.03
C SER A 27 51.86 -19.49 23.63
N ILE A 28 51.51 -20.61 24.27
CA ILE A 28 50.43 -20.80 25.24
C ILE A 28 51.02 -20.64 26.64
N CYS A 29 50.30 -20.01 27.58
CA CYS A 29 50.54 -20.17 29.02
C CYS A 29 49.64 -21.28 29.60
N PRO A 30 50.19 -22.22 30.38
CA PRO A 30 49.44 -23.23 31.13
C PRO A 30 49.20 -22.80 32.60
N PHE A 31 48.15 -23.34 33.22
CA PHE A 31 47.80 -23.28 34.65
C PHE A 31 47.32 -21.93 35.25
N CYS A 32 45.99 -21.78 35.31
CA CYS A 32 45.28 -21.55 36.58
C CYS A 32 43.81 -22.00 36.44
N CYS A 33 43.36 -22.84 37.38
CA CYS A 33 42.12 -23.61 37.36
C CYS A 33 41.00 -22.95 38.20
N ILE A 34 39.83 -23.63 38.19
CA ILE A 34 38.71 -23.66 39.17
C ILE A 34 37.55 -22.70 38.77
N THR A 35 36.38 -23.13 38.26
CA THR A 35 35.30 -23.93 38.90
C THR A 35 34.18 -24.32 37.89
N SER A 36 33.54 -25.47 38.18
CA SER A 36 32.15 -25.93 37.96
C SER A 36 31.33 -25.62 36.68
N ARG A 37 30.86 -26.72 36.05
CA ARG A 37 29.73 -26.78 35.09
C ARG A 37 28.39 -26.42 35.77
N PRO A 38 27.42 -25.89 34.98
CA PRO A 38 26.25 -26.72 34.71
C PRO A 38 25.85 -26.75 33.22
N ARG A 39 25.15 -27.84 32.85
CA ARG A 39 24.55 -28.09 31.53
C ARG A 39 23.61 -26.95 31.13
N ILE A 40 23.85 -26.35 29.97
CA ILE A 40 22.89 -25.49 29.28
C ILE A 40 22.63 -26.07 27.88
N ARG A 41 21.36 -26.34 27.61
CA ARG A 41 20.80 -26.66 26.29
C ARG A 41 21.01 -25.45 25.37
N PRO A 42 21.49 -25.62 24.12
CA PRO A 42 21.67 -24.47 23.23
C PRO A 42 20.32 -23.93 22.77
N ARG A 43 20.02 -22.72 23.22
CA ARG A 43 19.03 -21.80 22.67
C ARG A 43 19.50 -21.43 21.24
N ARG A 44 18.76 -21.82 20.20
CA ARG A 44 19.01 -21.38 18.82
C ARG A 44 18.91 -19.86 18.78
N ALA A 45 20.08 -19.21 18.72
CA ALA A 45 20.20 -17.81 18.41
C ALA A 45 20.02 -17.64 16.90
N ILE A 46 19.16 -16.67 16.58
CA ILE A 46 18.93 -16.04 15.30
C ILE A 46 20.30 -15.64 14.73
N LEU A 47 20.72 -16.31 13.66
CA LEU A 47 21.83 -15.90 12.81
C LEU A 47 21.25 -15.72 11.41
N GLY A 48 21.33 -14.48 10.95
CA GLY A 48 20.72 -14.00 9.73
C GLY A 48 20.95 -14.93 8.55
N LYS A 49 19.85 -15.26 7.87
CA LYS A 49 19.91 -15.69 6.48
C LYS A 49 20.64 -14.60 5.73
N ARG A 50 21.90 -14.88 5.39
CA ARG A 50 22.60 -14.24 4.28
C ARG A 50 21.67 -14.38 3.09
N PHE A 51 21.09 -13.26 2.66
CA PHE A 51 20.49 -13.15 1.35
C PHE A 51 21.59 -13.53 0.36
N TYR A 52 21.40 -14.66 -0.32
CA TYR A 52 22.13 -14.95 -1.53
C TYR A 52 21.70 -13.88 -2.53
N THR A 53 22.52 -12.85 -2.72
CA THR A 53 22.44 -11.96 -3.86
C THR A 53 22.75 -12.79 -5.09
N VAL A 54 21.73 -13.42 -5.68
CA VAL A 54 21.78 -13.75 -7.09
C VAL A 54 21.77 -12.41 -7.79
N SER A 55 22.85 -12.06 -8.50
CA SER A 55 22.85 -10.91 -9.38
C SER A 55 21.95 -11.22 -10.58
N THR A 56 20.64 -11.25 -10.35
CA THR A 56 19.65 -11.43 -11.40
C THR A 56 19.60 -10.12 -12.18
N ASN A 57 19.81 -10.19 -13.49
CA ASN A 57 19.64 -9.04 -14.37
C ASN A 57 18.23 -8.47 -14.15
N PRO A 58 18.08 -7.21 -13.67
CA PRO A 58 16.77 -6.66 -13.29
C PRO A 58 15.82 -6.61 -14.49
N ARG A 59 16.35 -6.51 -15.71
CA ARG A 59 15.58 -6.51 -16.96
C ARG A 59 14.96 -7.88 -17.27
N ALA A 60 15.69 -8.96 -16.98
CA ALA A 60 15.20 -10.33 -17.15
C ALA A 60 14.17 -10.71 -16.08
N GLU A 61 14.38 -10.23 -14.85
CA GLU A 61 13.41 -10.37 -13.76
C GLU A 61 12.08 -9.66 -14.11
N LEU A 62 12.16 -8.43 -14.63
CA LEU A 62 11.00 -7.68 -15.08
C LEU A 62 10.27 -8.36 -16.26
N GLU A 63 11.01 -8.90 -17.23
CA GLU A 63 10.42 -9.69 -18.32
C GLU A 63 9.62 -10.88 -17.78
N GLN A 64 10.17 -11.60 -16.81
CA GLN A 64 9.50 -12.75 -16.20
C GLN A 64 8.22 -12.35 -15.46
N HIS A 65 8.28 -11.32 -14.62
CA HIS A 65 7.10 -10.83 -13.87
C HIS A 65 5.98 -10.37 -14.81
N LEU A 66 6.31 -9.68 -15.90
CA LEU A 66 5.32 -9.25 -16.91
C LEU A 66 4.66 -10.44 -17.62
N LEU A 67 5.42 -11.51 -17.91
CA LEU A 67 4.87 -12.74 -18.48
C LEU A 67 3.99 -13.50 -17.49
N ASP A 68 4.31 -13.47 -16.20
CA ASP A 68 3.52 -14.14 -15.17
C ASP A 68 2.20 -13.40 -14.91
N ILE A 69 2.21 -12.06 -14.92
CA ILE A 69 0.98 -11.24 -14.88
C ILE A 69 0.09 -11.55 -16.09
N GLN A 70 0.66 -11.70 -17.30
CA GLN A 70 -0.11 -12.07 -18.50
C GLN A 70 -0.81 -13.43 -18.38
N LYS A 71 -0.17 -14.40 -17.72
CA LYS A 71 -0.73 -15.75 -17.54
C LYS A 71 -1.85 -15.76 -16.50
N LEU A 72 -1.66 -15.04 -15.39
CA LEU A 72 -2.60 -15.04 -14.26
C LEU A 72 -3.87 -14.24 -14.58
N ALA A 73 -3.73 -13.03 -15.15
CA ALA A 73 -4.88 -12.17 -15.40
C ALA A 73 -4.81 -11.47 -16.78
N PRO A 74 -5.08 -12.21 -17.88
CA PRO A 74 -5.04 -11.64 -19.22
C PRO A 74 -6.11 -10.56 -19.46
N SER A 75 -7.22 -10.57 -18.72
CA SER A 75 -8.30 -9.57 -18.81
C SER A 75 -7.89 -8.18 -18.29
N LEU A 76 -6.99 -8.14 -17.31
CA LEU A 76 -6.55 -6.90 -16.67
C LEU A 76 -5.52 -6.14 -17.52
N VAL A 77 -4.81 -6.85 -18.41
CA VAL A 77 -3.66 -6.30 -19.14
C VAL A 77 -4.03 -5.89 -20.56
N ASN A 78 -3.55 -4.73 -21.00
CA ASN A 78 -3.55 -4.37 -22.42
C ASN A 78 -2.43 -5.14 -23.16
N LEU A 79 -2.81 -6.22 -23.86
CA LEU A 79 -1.87 -7.13 -24.51
C LEU A 79 -0.93 -6.44 -25.52
N SER A 80 -1.43 -5.48 -26.30
CA SER A 80 -0.63 -4.77 -27.30
C SER A 80 0.48 -3.94 -26.65
N ARG A 81 0.17 -3.25 -25.54
CA ARG A 81 1.18 -2.49 -24.77
C ARG A 81 2.17 -3.41 -24.07
N LEU A 82 1.70 -4.52 -23.51
CA LEU A 82 2.56 -5.52 -22.87
C LEU A 82 3.57 -6.10 -23.87
N GLN A 83 3.12 -6.46 -25.07
CA GLN A 83 4.01 -6.98 -26.12
C GLN A 83 5.05 -5.95 -26.55
N LEU A 84 4.68 -4.67 -26.64
CA LEU A 84 5.62 -3.58 -26.93
C LEU A 84 6.66 -3.45 -25.81
N ALA A 85 6.24 -3.51 -24.54
CA ALA A 85 7.12 -3.48 -23.39
C ALA A 85 8.11 -4.66 -23.38
N LEU A 86 7.61 -5.89 -23.61
CA LEU A 86 8.45 -7.09 -23.70
C LEU A 86 9.44 -7.01 -24.88
N GLN A 87 9.01 -6.49 -26.03
CA GLN A 87 9.90 -6.27 -27.17
C GLN A 87 10.99 -5.25 -26.83
N GLY A 88 10.66 -4.17 -26.11
CA GLY A 88 11.63 -3.22 -25.58
C GLY A 88 12.64 -3.92 -24.69
N LEU A 89 12.19 -4.66 -23.67
CA LEU A 89 13.04 -5.38 -22.72
C LEU A 89 13.98 -6.42 -23.36
N ARG A 90 13.61 -7.00 -24.51
CA ARG A 90 14.47 -7.96 -25.24
C ARG A 90 15.56 -7.31 -26.07
N GLN A 91 15.46 -6.01 -26.34
CA GLN A 91 16.49 -5.27 -27.07
C GLN A 91 17.66 -4.85 -26.17
N ILE A 92 18.79 -4.50 -26.79
CA ILE A 92 19.98 -4.07 -26.08
C ILE A 92 19.70 -2.71 -25.40
N PRO A 93 20.06 -2.55 -24.11
CA PRO A 93 19.92 -1.27 -23.41
C PRO A 93 20.54 -0.09 -24.17
N GLY A 94 19.77 0.99 -24.32
CA GLY A 94 20.18 2.21 -25.02
C GLY A 94 19.99 2.17 -26.54
N GLN A 95 19.78 0.98 -27.12
CA GLN A 95 19.52 0.81 -28.56
C GLN A 95 18.06 0.45 -28.86
N GLU A 96 17.16 0.61 -27.89
CA GLU A 96 15.77 0.22 -28.09
C GLU A 96 15.08 1.07 -29.18
N ALA A 97 14.27 0.44 -30.02
CA ALA A 97 13.44 1.14 -31.00
C ALA A 97 12.27 1.84 -30.28
N VAL A 98 12.26 3.17 -30.30
CA VAL A 98 11.19 3.96 -29.68
C VAL A 98 10.21 4.41 -30.75
N ARG A 99 8.95 4.04 -30.55
CA ARG A 99 7.81 4.43 -31.38
C ARG A 99 7.09 5.62 -30.76
N VAL A 100 6.92 6.70 -31.51
CA VAL A 100 6.18 7.88 -31.10
C VAL A 100 5.07 8.17 -32.09
N ALA A 101 3.82 8.28 -31.62
CA ALA A 101 2.71 8.69 -32.47
C ALA A 101 2.60 10.22 -32.53
N ILE A 102 2.31 10.76 -33.70
CA ILE A 102 1.89 12.15 -33.91
C ILE A 102 0.48 12.09 -34.47
N LEU A 103 -0.48 12.47 -33.63
CA LEU A 103 -1.90 12.24 -33.86
C LEU A 103 -2.62 13.58 -34.01
N GLY A 104 -3.20 13.83 -35.18
CA GLY A 104 -4.09 14.98 -35.38
C GLY A 104 -5.45 14.69 -34.73
N LEU A 105 -5.85 15.49 -33.74
CA LEU A 105 -7.10 15.27 -33.01
C LEU A 105 -8.28 15.95 -33.72
N ALA A 106 -9.16 15.15 -34.31
CA ALA A 106 -10.45 15.61 -34.82
C ALA A 106 -11.51 15.66 -33.69
N PRO A 107 -12.56 16.52 -33.75
CA PRO A 107 -12.99 17.35 -34.87
C PRO A 107 -12.32 18.73 -34.88
N GLY A 108 -11.32 18.94 -35.74
CA GLY A 108 -10.73 20.24 -36.00
C GLY A 108 -10.53 20.38 -37.50
N SER A 109 -10.90 21.53 -38.07
CA SER A 109 -11.01 21.71 -39.52
C SER A 109 -9.80 21.24 -40.34
N ASN A 110 -8.57 21.33 -39.80
CA ASN A 110 -7.34 20.86 -40.46
C ASN A 110 -6.40 20.06 -39.54
N ALA A 111 -6.91 19.38 -38.51
CA ALA A 111 -6.08 18.72 -37.49
C ALA A 111 -5.01 17.77 -38.06
N GLY A 112 -5.37 16.96 -39.07
CA GLY A 112 -4.42 16.08 -39.75
C GLY A 112 -3.34 16.84 -40.53
N GLN A 113 -3.67 17.95 -41.19
CA GLN A 113 -2.69 18.77 -41.92
C GLN A 113 -1.74 19.50 -40.96
N THR A 114 -2.25 19.99 -39.82
CA THR A 114 -1.44 20.62 -38.78
C THR A 114 -0.46 19.63 -38.16
N ALA A 115 -0.92 18.41 -37.83
CA ALA A 115 -0.04 17.32 -37.38
C ALA A 115 1.05 16.97 -38.42
N LYS A 116 0.71 16.98 -39.72
CA LYS A 116 1.66 16.74 -40.82
C LYS A 116 2.74 17.82 -40.88
N ASN A 117 2.34 19.09 -40.74
CA ASN A 117 3.28 20.21 -40.72
C ASN A 117 4.19 20.15 -39.48
N VAL A 118 3.64 19.85 -38.30
CA VAL A 118 4.42 19.65 -37.07
C VAL A 118 5.45 18.52 -37.23
N LEU A 119 5.03 17.36 -37.77
CA LEU A 119 5.95 16.25 -38.07
C LEU A 119 7.06 16.67 -39.02
N ARG A 120 6.73 17.37 -40.11
CA ARG A 120 7.70 17.84 -41.09
C ARG A 120 8.76 18.72 -40.42
N VAL A 121 8.33 19.80 -39.77
CA VAL A 121 9.22 20.77 -39.12
C VAL A 121 10.07 20.13 -38.02
N LEU A 122 9.53 19.17 -37.27
CA LEU A 122 10.25 18.50 -36.18
C LEU A 122 11.43 17.66 -36.66
N VAL A 123 11.33 17.07 -37.86
CA VAL A 123 12.35 16.16 -38.41
C VAL A 123 13.25 16.84 -39.45
N THR A 124 12.79 17.95 -40.04
CA THR A 124 13.54 18.71 -41.04
C THR A 124 14.91 19.18 -40.52
N ASP A 125 15.95 18.89 -41.30
CA ASP A 125 17.29 19.43 -41.10
C ASP A 125 17.40 20.79 -41.82
N PRO A 126 17.61 21.91 -41.10
CA PRO A 126 17.72 23.23 -41.71
C PRO A 126 19.00 23.38 -42.54
N LEU A 127 20.06 22.60 -42.28
CA LEU A 127 21.36 22.70 -42.98
C LEU A 127 21.33 22.12 -44.39
N GLN A 128 20.32 21.32 -44.71
CA GLN A 128 20.17 20.65 -46.00
C GLN A 128 19.05 21.30 -46.82
N ASP A 129 19.19 21.23 -48.13
CA ASP A 129 18.13 21.60 -49.06
C ASP A 129 16.88 20.71 -48.87
N GLU A 130 15.75 21.14 -49.42
CA GLU A 130 14.50 20.37 -49.37
C GLU A 130 14.68 18.96 -49.94
N GLN A 131 14.60 17.96 -49.07
CA GLN A 131 14.79 16.55 -49.40
C GLN A 131 13.53 15.94 -50.02
N GLU A 132 13.68 14.82 -50.73
CA GLU A 132 12.57 14.14 -51.43
C GLU A 132 11.45 13.69 -50.48
N TRP A 133 11.79 13.26 -49.26
CA TRP A 133 10.79 12.85 -48.26
C TRP A 133 9.93 14.04 -47.80
N GLU A 134 10.45 15.27 -47.79
CA GLU A 134 9.68 16.47 -47.44
C GLU A 134 8.59 16.74 -48.48
N ARG A 135 8.88 16.46 -49.76
CA ARG A 135 7.92 16.55 -50.87
C ARG A 135 6.90 15.43 -50.79
N GLN A 136 7.34 14.19 -50.55
CA GLN A 136 6.46 13.04 -50.34
C GLN A 136 5.49 13.28 -49.18
N LEU A 137 5.97 13.86 -48.07
CA LEU A 137 5.14 14.19 -46.92
C LEU A 137 4.18 15.36 -47.20
N LYS A 138 4.56 16.34 -48.02
CA LYS A 138 3.65 17.41 -48.46
C LYS A 138 2.46 16.85 -49.24
N ASP A 139 2.72 15.96 -50.18
CA ASP A 139 1.73 15.37 -51.09
C ASP A 139 0.89 14.27 -50.43
N HIS A 140 1.29 13.77 -49.25
CA HIS A 140 0.59 12.72 -48.53
C HIS A 140 -0.75 13.19 -47.94
N ASP A 141 -1.80 12.38 -48.13
CA ASP A 141 -3.13 12.62 -47.55
C ASP A 141 -3.12 12.31 -46.04
N PRO A 142 -3.42 13.29 -45.16
CA PRO A 142 -3.41 13.09 -43.71
C PRO A 142 -4.39 12.01 -43.20
N LYS A 143 -5.40 11.65 -43.98
CA LYS A 143 -6.35 10.57 -43.61
C LYS A 143 -5.71 9.19 -43.65
N ASN A 144 -4.66 9.03 -44.44
CA ASN A 144 -3.95 7.76 -44.55
C ASN A 144 -2.81 7.69 -43.53
N PRO A 145 -2.71 6.60 -42.76
CA PRO A 145 -1.62 6.41 -41.79
C PRO A 145 -0.27 6.29 -42.49
N LEU A 146 0.77 6.89 -41.89
CA LEU A 146 2.14 6.89 -42.41
C LEU A 146 3.12 6.51 -41.31
N VAL A 147 4.09 5.65 -41.61
CA VAL A 147 5.20 5.35 -40.71
C VAL A 147 6.46 6.03 -41.22
N VAL A 148 7.05 6.91 -40.41
CA VAL A 148 8.31 7.60 -40.73
C VAL A 148 9.43 6.95 -39.91
N ARG A 149 10.38 6.31 -40.59
CA ARG A 149 11.53 5.65 -39.96
C ARG A 149 12.76 6.53 -40.11
N ILE A 150 13.40 6.87 -38.99
CA ILE A 150 14.61 7.68 -39.00
C ILE A 150 15.83 6.76 -38.99
N ARG A 151 16.64 6.81 -40.05
CA ARG A 151 17.84 5.96 -40.24
C ARG A 151 18.95 6.69 -41.00
N SER A 152 20.19 6.26 -40.78
CA SER A 152 21.33 6.75 -41.55
C SER A 152 21.26 6.30 -43.02
N THR A 153 21.73 7.13 -43.96
CA THR A 153 21.81 6.80 -45.39
C THR A 153 22.66 5.56 -45.68
N ALA A 154 23.68 5.26 -44.86
CA ALA A 154 24.48 4.04 -44.98
C ALA A 154 23.70 2.76 -44.60
N GLU A 155 22.75 2.87 -43.68
CA GLU A 155 21.87 1.77 -43.25
C GLU A 155 20.73 1.53 -44.25
N GLN A 156 20.31 2.59 -44.96
CA GLN A 156 19.35 2.51 -46.07
C GLN A 156 19.90 1.70 -47.25
N GLN A 157 21.22 1.76 -47.52
CA GLN A 157 21.85 1.05 -48.65
C GLN A 157 22.25 -0.40 -48.32
N SER A 158 22.48 -0.73 -47.04
CA SER A 158 22.93 -2.07 -46.60
C SER A 158 21.78 -3.04 -46.32
N THR A 159 20.54 -2.55 -46.25
CA THR A 159 19.34 -3.39 -46.13
C THR A 159 18.72 -3.63 -47.50
N LEU A 160 19.25 -4.62 -48.22
CA LEU A 160 18.46 -5.32 -49.24
C LEU A 160 17.15 -5.74 -48.58
N THR A 161 16.05 -5.23 -49.13
CA THR A 161 14.68 -5.29 -48.64
C THR A 161 14.21 -6.72 -48.38
N VAL A 162 14.46 -7.23 -47.17
CA VAL A 162 13.55 -8.22 -46.56
C VAL A 162 12.38 -7.42 -46.03
N THR A 163 11.53 -6.97 -46.96
CA THR A 163 10.20 -6.43 -46.69
C THR A 163 9.40 -7.49 -45.97
N ARG A 164 9.46 -7.51 -44.63
CA ARG A 164 8.39 -8.09 -43.83
C ARG A 164 7.17 -7.20 -44.05
N THR A 165 6.42 -7.49 -45.12
CA THR A 165 4.99 -7.15 -45.29
C THR A 165 4.60 -5.82 -44.65
N SER A 166 5.11 -4.71 -45.19
CA SER A 166 4.62 -3.39 -44.80
C SER A 166 3.25 -3.18 -45.45
N LEU A 167 2.20 -3.36 -44.65
CA LEU A 167 0.83 -3.09 -45.05
C LEU A 167 0.49 -1.58 -45.00
N LEU A 168 1.45 -0.74 -44.56
CA LEU A 168 1.32 0.71 -44.40
C LEU A 168 2.33 1.45 -45.27
N SER A 169 2.03 2.69 -45.62
CA SER A 169 2.98 3.58 -46.30
C SER A 169 4.16 3.90 -45.36
N GLU A 170 5.39 3.71 -45.84
CA GLU A 170 6.61 3.99 -45.08
C GLU A 170 7.47 5.03 -45.79
N VAL A 171 8.01 5.97 -45.02
CA VAL A 171 8.97 6.97 -45.50
C VAL A 171 10.23 6.90 -44.63
N ASN A 172 11.39 6.80 -45.28
CA ASN A 172 12.69 6.78 -44.59
C ASN A 172 13.29 8.19 -44.59
N VAL A 173 13.68 8.67 -43.41
CA VAL A 173 14.27 10.00 -43.24
C VAL A 173 15.66 9.86 -42.65
N SER A 174 16.61 10.65 -43.16
CA SER A 174 17.93 10.76 -42.57
C SER A 174 18.14 12.17 -42.03
N SER A 175 18.38 12.28 -40.73
CA SER A 175 18.65 13.55 -40.06
C SER A 175 19.77 13.35 -39.05
N ALA A 176 20.80 14.20 -39.13
CA ALA A 176 21.97 14.10 -38.28
C ALA A 176 21.63 14.14 -36.79
N GLU A 177 20.57 14.89 -36.42
CA GLU A 177 20.11 15.01 -35.03
C GLU A 177 19.44 13.75 -34.49
N TRP A 178 18.85 12.92 -35.35
CA TRP A 178 17.94 11.84 -34.95
C TRP A 178 18.44 10.42 -35.32
N ASN A 179 19.39 10.29 -36.25
CA ASN A 179 19.83 9.01 -36.82
C ASN A 179 20.29 7.97 -35.78
N ASN A 180 20.92 8.39 -34.68
CA ASN A 180 21.47 7.47 -33.66
C ASN A 180 20.47 7.06 -32.58
N LEU A 181 19.20 7.47 -32.69
CA LEU A 181 18.22 7.35 -31.61
C LEU A 181 17.16 6.25 -31.85
N ASN A 182 17.26 5.47 -32.94
CA ASN A 182 16.33 4.38 -33.31
C ASN A 182 14.86 4.79 -33.15
N LEU A 183 14.48 5.89 -33.80
CA LEU A 183 13.17 6.51 -33.68
C LEU A 183 12.26 6.12 -34.87
N GLU A 184 11.07 5.63 -34.54
CA GLU A 184 9.98 5.36 -35.48
C GLU A 184 8.81 6.29 -35.14
N LEU A 185 8.32 7.06 -36.11
CA LEU A 185 7.20 7.97 -35.93
C LEU A 185 5.97 7.40 -36.66
N LEU A 186 4.84 7.33 -35.96
CA LEU A 186 3.55 6.98 -36.56
C LEU A 186 2.73 8.27 -36.73
N PHE A 187 2.34 8.57 -37.95
CA PHE A 187 1.50 9.72 -38.27
C PHE A 187 0.11 9.25 -38.71
N MET A 188 -0.94 9.81 -38.10
CA MET A 188 -2.31 9.62 -38.53
C MET A 188 -3.24 10.68 -37.94
N GLU A 189 -4.38 10.90 -38.59
CA GLU A 189 -5.53 11.56 -37.98
C GLU A 189 -6.28 10.58 -37.06
N THR A 190 -6.74 11.04 -35.89
CA THR A 190 -7.42 10.20 -34.91
C THR A 190 -8.72 10.83 -34.41
N HIS A 191 -9.70 9.96 -34.19
CA HIS A 191 -10.95 10.29 -33.50
C HIS A 191 -10.97 9.54 -32.18
N LEU A 192 -11.10 10.28 -31.07
CA LEU A 192 -11.27 9.65 -29.77
C LEU A 192 -12.71 9.15 -29.62
N PRO A 193 -12.91 7.89 -29.18
CA PRO A 193 -14.26 7.36 -28.96
C PRO A 193 -14.98 8.10 -27.82
N GLU A 194 -16.31 8.00 -27.77
CA GLU A 194 -17.06 8.43 -26.58
C GLU A 194 -16.79 7.46 -25.43
N PHE A 195 -16.28 7.97 -24.31
CA PHE A 195 -15.88 7.18 -23.15
C PHE A 195 -16.97 7.16 -22.06
N ALA A 196 -16.94 6.13 -21.21
CA ALA A 196 -17.90 5.94 -20.12
C ALA A 196 -17.86 7.06 -19.05
N ARG A 197 -18.90 7.15 -18.22
CA ARG A 197 -19.15 8.28 -17.30
C ARG A 197 -18.23 8.34 -16.07
N ASP A 198 -17.51 7.27 -15.73
CA ASP A 198 -16.65 7.25 -14.53
C ASP A 198 -15.30 7.93 -14.84
N GLU A 199 -14.94 8.97 -14.09
CA GLU A 199 -13.88 9.92 -14.44
C GLU A 199 -12.48 9.28 -14.44
N GLN A 200 -12.24 8.33 -13.54
CA GLN A 200 -10.94 7.68 -13.36
C GLN A 200 -10.68 6.59 -14.41
N THR A 201 -11.69 5.74 -14.69
CA THR A 201 -11.63 4.74 -15.75
C THR A 201 -11.55 5.40 -17.13
N ARG A 202 -12.25 6.52 -17.30
CA ARG A 202 -12.20 7.32 -18.53
C ARG A 202 -10.78 7.78 -18.87
N ALA A 203 -10.02 8.27 -17.89
CA ALA A 203 -8.65 8.72 -18.16
C ALA A 203 -7.73 7.58 -18.65
N ILE A 204 -7.86 6.39 -18.06
CA ILE A 204 -7.08 5.19 -18.42
C ILE A 204 -7.45 4.70 -19.83
N GLU A 205 -8.74 4.62 -20.13
CA GLU A 205 -9.23 4.19 -21.45
C GLU A 205 -8.83 5.16 -22.56
N VAL A 206 -8.91 6.47 -22.28
CA VAL A 206 -8.48 7.53 -23.20
C VAL A 206 -6.99 7.41 -23.48
N GLU A 207 -6.17 7.29 -22.43
CA GLU A 207 -4.72 7.17 -22.57
C GLU A 207 -4.33 5.91 -23.36
N GLU A 208 -4.98 4.78 -23.10
CA GLU A 208 -4.77 3.55 -23.87
C GLU A 208 -5.21 3.67 -25.33
N SER A 209 -6.31 4.37 -25.62
CA SER A 209 -6.75 4.61 -27.00
C SER A 209 -5.77 5.51 -27.76
N VAL A 210 -5.09 6.44 -27.06
CA VAL A 210 -4.07 7.33 -27.65
C VAL A 210 -2.74 6.60 -27.87
N LEU A 211 -2.34 5.73 -26.93
CA LEU A 211 -1.08 4.98 -27.00
C LEU A 211 -1.19 3.68 -27.81
N VAL A 212 -2.40 3.21 -28.10
CA VAL A 212 -2.67 2.06 -28.97
C VAL A 212 -3.61 2.49 -30.10
N PRO A 213 -3.16 3.37 -31.01
CA PRO A 213 -3.96 3.79 -32.14
C PRO A 213 -4.36 2.60 -33.02
N LYS A 214 -5.59 2.67 -33.56
CA LYS A 214 -6.13 1.66 -34.47
C LYS A 214 -5.95 2.17 -35.89
N VAL A 215 -5.09 1.51 -36.63
CA VAL A 215 -4.75 1.85 -38.00
C VAL A 215 -5.58 1.02 -38.95
N GLY A 216 -6.34 1.66 -39.83
CA GLY A 216 -7.10 0.97 -40.87
C GLY A 216 -6.18 0.49 -41.98
N ILE A 217 -6.10 -0.82 -42.19
CA ILE A 217 -5.35 -1.42 -43.30
C ILE A 217 -6.35 -1.84 -44.38
N PRO A 218 -6.17 -1.42 -45.64
CA PRO A 218 -6.99 -1.92 -46.74
C PRO A 218 -6.71 -3.41 -46.95
N SER A 219 -7.75 -4.23 -46.81
CA SER A 219 -7.76 -5.66 -47.12
C SER A 219 -8.32 -5.91 -48.51
N ALA A 220 -8.28 -7.15 -49.00
CA ALA A 220 -8.92 -7.51 -50.25
C ALA A 220 -10.43 -7.17 -50.22
N GLU A 221 -11.00 -6.78 -51.36
CA GLU A 221 -12.43 -6.43 -51.53
C GLU A 221 -12.90 -5.19 -50.73
N ASP A 222 -12.13 -4.09 -50.74
CA ASP A 222 -12.57 -2.77 -50.21
C ASP A 222 -12.93 -2.77 -48.70
N ARG A 223 -12.48 -3.79 -47.96
CA ARG A 223 -12.68 -3.91 -46.51
C ARG A 223 -11.47 -3.34 -45.78
N VAL A 224 -11.69 -2.41 -44.85
CA VAL A 224 -10.64 -1.89 -43.97
C VAL A 224 -10.61 -2.69 -42.67
N THR A 225 -9.50 -3.41 -42.42
CA THR A 225 -9.28 -4.12 -41.16
C THR A 225 -8.53 -3.23 -40.17
N PRO A 226 -9.07 -2.91 -38.99
CA PRO A 226 -8.37 -2.13 -37.99
C PRO A 226 -7.28 -2.98 -37.32
N VAL A 227 -6.04 -2.51 -37.36
CA VAL A 227 -4.88 -3.12 -36.68
C VAL A 227 -4.39 -2.19 -35.59
N THR A 228 -4.23 -2.70 -34.38
CA THR A 228 -3.69 -1.91 -33.26
C THR A 228 -2.18 -1.75 -33.41
N THR A 229 -1.69 -0.51 -33.40
CA THR A 229 -0.26 -0.20 -33.50
C THR A 229 0.21 0.49 -32.22
N PRO A 230 0.65 -0.26 -31.19
CA PRO A 230 1.06 0.33 -29.92
C PRO A 230 2.32 1.20 -30.07
N VAL A 231 2.34 2.32 -29.36
CA VAL A 231 3.45 3.28 -29.30
C VAL A 231 3.92 3.50 -27.86
N HIS A 232 5.14 4.01 -27.70
CA HIS A 232 5.70 4.31 -26.37
C HIS A 232 5.22 5.68 -25.88
N ARG A 233 5.11 6.64 -26.81
CA ARG A 233 4.69 8.01 -26.53
C ARG A 233 3.79 8.53 -27.64
N ALA A 234 2.99 9.54 -27.35
CA ALA A 234 2.13 10.18 -28.34
C ALA A 234 2.15 11.71 -28.20
N ILE A 235 2.10 12.41 -29.32
CA ILE A 235 1.89 13.85 -29.42
C ILE A 235 0.49 14.03 -30.03
N LEU A 236 -0.44 14.56 -29.23
CA LEU A 236 -1.78 14.94 -29.66
C LEU A 236 -1.73 16.38 -30.17
N VAL A 237 -2.00 16.58 -31.45
CA VAL A 237 -1.94 17.88 -32.12
C VAL A 237 -3.36 18.40 -32.37
N GLY A 238 -3.66 19.58 -31.82
CA GLY A 238 -4.85 20.36 -32.11
C GLY A 238 -4.54 21.51 -33.06
N ASP A 239 -5.52 21.86 -33.90
CA ASP A 239 -5.45 23.00 -34.82
C ASP A 239 -6.28 24.18 -34.30
N GLY A 240 -5.65 25.34 -34.13
CA GLY A 240 -6.36 26.56 -33.77
C GLY A 240 -7.05 26.51 -32.40
N PHE A 241 -8.01 27.42 -32.20
CA PHE A 241 -8.78 27.51 -30.96
C PHE A 241 -9.74 26.32 -30.77
N GLU A 242 -10.32 25.81 -31.85
CA GLU A 242 -11.19 24.62 -31.83
C GLU A 242 -10.40 23.38 -31.37
N GLY A 243 -9.20 23.18 -31.93
CA GLY A 243 -8.28 22.14 -31.48
C GLY A 243 -7.87 22.31 -30.01
N ALA A 244 -7.70 23.55 -29.53
CA ALA A 244 -7.40 23.81 -28.12
C ALA A 244 -8.50 23.30 -27.18
N VAL A 245 -9.77 23.54 -27.51
CA VAL A 245 -10.92 23.06 -26.74
C VAL A 245 -10.95 21.53 -26.73
N ASN A 246 -10.77 20.91 -27.90
CA ASN A 246 -10.79 19.44 -28.03
C ASN A 246 -9.65 18.78 -27.24
N VAL A 247 -8.42 19.27 -27.39
CA VAL A 247 -7.24 18.75 -26.68
C VAL A 247 -7.36 18.92 -25.17
N THR A 248 -8.00 20.00 -24.71
CA THR A 248 -8.27 20.24 -23.29
C THR A 248 -9.26 19.22 -22.73
N SER A 249 -10.27 18.84 -23.51
CA SER A 249 -11.31 17.88 -23.09
C SER A 249 -10.82 16.44 -22.88
N VAL A 250 -9.63 16.10 -23.39
CA VAL A 250 -9.03 14.76 -23.28
C VAL A 250 -8.48 14.56 -21.85
N PRO A 251 -9.05 13.69 -21.00
CA PRO A 251 -8.49 13.43 -19.68
C PRO A 251 -7.29 12.49 -19.84
N VAL A 252 -6.08 13.03 -19.76
CA VAL A 252 -4.84 12.25 -19.75
C VAL A 252 -4.30 12.27 -18.32
N ALA A 253 -3.73 11.15 -17.85
CA ALA A 253 -3.07 11.10 -16.56
C ALA A 253 -2.05 12.25 -16.41
N LYS A 254 -1.89 12.76 -15.18
CA LYS A 254 -1.12 13.99 -14.88
C LYS A 254 0.36 13.92 -15.30
N GLU A 255 0.88 12.73 -15.59
CA GLU A 255 2.26 12.50 -16.01
C GLU A 255 2.43 12.86 -17.50
N LYS A 256 3.01 14.03 -17.78
CA LYS A 256 3.34 14.53 -19.13
C LYS A 256 4.40 13.68 -19.86
N GLU A 257 4.75 12.51 -19.35
CA GLU A 257 5.84 11.68 -19.85
C GLU A 257 5.43 10.88 -21.10
N SER A 258 4.24 10.27 -21.12
CA SER A 258 3.80 9.40 -22.21
C SER A 258 2.99 10.12 -23.29
N VAL A 259 2.14 11.08 -22.93
CA VAL A 259 1.30 11.82 -23.89
C VAL A 259 1.52 13.32 -23.74
N LEU A 260 1.93 13.97 -24.83
CA LEU A 260 2.05 15.42 -24.93
C LEU A 260 0.89 15.99 -25.73
N LYS A 261 0.26 17.02 -25.18
CA LYS A 261 -0.77 17.80 -25.85
C LYS A 261 -0.14 19.04 -26.47
N VAL A 262 -0.34 19.25 -27.76
CA VAL A 262 0.21 20.37 -28.55
C VAL A 262 -0.90 21.03 -29.34
N VAL A 263 -0.91 22.35 -29.40
CA VAL A 263 -1.86 23.12 -30.21
C VAL A 263 -1.10 24.14 -31.05
N ASP A 264 -1.38 24.17 -32.36
CA ASP A 264 -0.86 25.18 -33.26
C ASP A 264 -1.71 26.47 -33.16
N LEU A 265 -1.17 27.49 -32.49
CA LEU A 265 -1.80 28.82 -32.37
C LEU A 265 -0.84 29.88 -32.88
N ARG A 266 -1.24 30.58 -33.95
CA ARG A 266 -0.41 31.61 -34.58
C ARG A 266 -0.36 32.87 -33.74
N GLY A 267 0.84 33.40 -33.51
CA GLY A 267 1.05 34.72 -32.89
C GLY A 267 0.72 34.83 -31.40
N VAL A 268 0.62 33.71 -30.68
CA VAL A 268 0.39 33.68 -29.22
C VAL A 268 1.67 33.26 -28.51
N ASP A 269 2.12 34.04 -27.53
CA ASP A 269 3.31 33.71 -26.73
C ASP A 269 2.95 32.73 -25.60
N SER A 270 3.73 31.65 -25.46
CA SER A 270 3.53 30.60 -24.46
C SER A 270 3.71 31.08 -23.02
N LYS A 271 4.43 32.19 -22.82
CA LYS A 271 4.65 32.78 -21.47
C LYS A 271 3.44 33.54 -20.94
N GLN A 272 2.46 33.85 -21.79
CA GLN A 272 1.32 34.69 -21.45
C GLN A 272 0.09 33.90 -21.02
N LEU A 273 0.02 32.60 -21.34
CA LEU A 273 -1.10 31.73 -20.96
C LEU A 273 -0.62 30.49 -20.20
N ASP A 274 -1.23 30.25 -19.04
CA ASP A 274 -1.09 28.99 -18.30
C ASP A 274 -2.10 27.96 -18.86
N THR A 275 -1.66 27.14 -19.82
CA THR A 275 -2.51 26.16 -20.51
C THR A 275 -2.16 24.71 -20.17
N PRO A 276 -3.14 23.77 -20.18
CA PRO A 276 -2.89 22.35 -19.96
C PRO A 276 -2.23 21.64 -21.15
N PHE A 277 -1.87 22.37 -22.21
CA PHE A 277 -1.22 21.91 -23.44
C PHE A 277 -0.06 22.85 -23.83
N ALA A 278 0.87 22.35 -24.64
CA ALA A 278 1.96 23.13 -25.20
C ALA A 278 1.50 23.91 -26.45
N LEU A 279 1.94 25.16 -26.56
CA LEU A 279 1.65 26.04 -27.69
C LEU A 279 2.80 26.01 -28.69
N VAL A 280 2.47 25.87 -29.97
CA VAL A 280 3.44 25.85 -31.07
C VAL A 280 2.96 26.78 -32.18
N ASP A 281 3.89 27.40 -32.91
CA ASP A 281 3.60 28.14 -34.14
C ASP A 281 4.40 27.55 -35.31
N THR A 282 3.73 26.67 -36.05
CA THR A 282 4.33 25.94 -37.17
C THR A 282 4.72 26.88 -38.32
N SER A 283 3.97 27.97 -38.50
CA SER A 283 4.23 28.93 -39.58
C SER A 283 5.52 29.73 -39.35
N LEU A 284 5.83 30.10 -38.11
CA LEU A 284 7.09 30.76 -37.76
C LEU A 284 8.29 29.83 -37.94
N ALA A 285 8.15 28.58 -37.52
CA ALA A 285 9.22 27.59 -37.65
C ALA A 285 9.56 27.31 -39.12
N GLU A 286 8.54 27.10 -39.97
CA GLU A 286 8.73 26.90 -41.41
C GLU A 286 9.40 28.09 -42.08
N ARG A 287 8.97 29.31 -41.73
CA ARG A 287 9.59 30.54 -42.24
C ARG A 287 11.05 30.60 -41.84
N GLY A 288 11.38 30.29 -40.58
CA GLY A 288 12.76 30.22 -40.10
C GLY A 288 13.59 29.26 -40.94
N VAL A 289 13.14 28.00 -41.09
CA VAL A 289 13.85 26.98 -41.86
C VAL A 289 14.07 27.43 -43.31
N SER A 290 13.05 28.02 -43.94
CA SER A 290 13.15 28.50 -45.32
C SER A 290 14.18 29.64 -45.47
N LEU A 291 14.26 30.57 -44.51
CA LEU A 291 15.22 31.68 -44.53
C LEU A 291 16.66 31.18 -44.35
N PHE A 292 16.86 30.19 -43.49
CA PHE A 292 18.17 29.59 -43.26
C PHE A 292 18.67 28.83 -44.50
N ARG A 293 17.79 28.11 -45.19
CA ARG A 293 18.11 27.43 -46.47
C ARG A 293 18.46 28.40 -47.59
N GLN A 294 17.87 29.60 -47.61
CA GLN A 294 18.23 30.63 -48.60
C GLN A 294 19.65 31.15 -48.41
N SER A 295 20.07 31.34 -47.15
CA SER A 295 21.44 31.73 -46.84
C SER A 295 21.78 31.47 -45.38
N SER A 296 22.99 30.95 -45.14
CA SER A 296 23.54 30.78 -43.79
C SER A 296 23.74 32.11 -43.05
N SER A 297 23.74 33.25 -43.74
CA SER A 297 23.77 34.59 -43.11
C SER A 297 22.52 34.89 -42.29
N ASN A 298 21.40 34.20 -42.57
CA ASN A 298 20.12 34.36 -41.86
C ASN A 298 20.05 33.52 -40.56
N ALA A 299 21.18 32.96 -40.08
CA ALA A 299 21.24 32.13 -38.89
C ALA A 299 20.60 32.78 -37.65
N ILE A 300 20.84 34.07 -37.43
CA ILE A 300 20.31 34.80 -36.27
C ILE A 300 18.78 34.93 -36.35
N GLU A 301 18.25 35.21 -37.55
CA GLU A 301 16.80 35.30 -37.76
C GLU A 301 16.12 33.94 -37.64
N TYR A 302 16.75 32.89 -38.16
CA TYR A 302 16.31 31.50 -37.97
C TYR A 302 16.22 31.15 -36.48
N GLU A 303 17.28 31.39 -35.72
CA GLU A 303 17.32 31.08 -34.29
C GLU A 303 16.19 31.80 -33.55
N ARG A 304 16.00 33.10 -33.81
CA ARG A 304 14.90 33.88 -33.23
C ARG A 304 13.52 33.31 -33.57
N LEU A 305 13.28 32.96 -34.84
CA LEU A 305 11.99 32.39 -35.28
C LEU A 305 11.76 31.00 -34.70
N TRP A 306 12.81 30.17 -34.64
CA TRP A 306 12.76 28.83 -34.07
C TRP A 306 12.44 28.86 -32.57
N PHE A 307 13.09 29.73 -31.79
CA PHE A 307 12.76 29.89 -30.36
C PHE A 307 11.35 30.44 -30.14
N ASN A 308 10.93 31.43 -30.93
CA ASN A 308 9.58 32.01 -30.83
C ASN A 308 8.48 31.02 -31.24
N SER A 309 8.78 30.02 -32.06
CA SER A 309 7.83 28.98 -32.47
C SER A 309 7.54 27.92 -31.41
N ASN A 310 8.29 27.91 -30.29
CA ASN A 310 8.27 26.91 -29.22
C ASN A 310 8.61 25.46 -29.65
N PHE A 311 9.01 25.20 -30.90
CA PHE A 311 9.53 23.90 -31.32
C PHE A 311 10.71 23.36 -30.49
N PRO A 312 11.64 24.19 -29.95
CA PRO A 312 12.67 23.70 -29.04
C PRO A 312 12.14 22.92 -27.84
N ALA A 313 10.98 23.30 -27.30
CA ALA A 313 10.36 22.58 -26.19
C ALA A 313 9.86 21.20 -26.63
N LEU A 314 9.28 21.11 -27.83
CA LEU A 314 8.84 19.84 -28.43
C LEU A 314 10.02 18.90 -28.71
N THR A 315 11.10 19.44 -29.30
CA THR A 315 12.35 18.70 -29.56
C THR A 315 12.98 18.21 -28.26
N THR A 316 13.02 19.05 -27.23
CA THR A 316 13.54 18.68 -25.90
C THR A 316 12.70 17.58 -25.26
N TRP A 317 11.36 17.69 -25.32
CA TRP A 317 10.46 16.65 -24.80
C TRP A 317 10.63 15.34 -25.56
N LEU A 318 10.77 15.36 -26.88
CA LEU A 318 10.99 14.14 -27.66
C LEU A 318 12.34 13.50 -27.30
N LYS A 319 13.42 14.30 -27.27
CA LYS A 319 14.78 13.87 -26.90
C LYS A 319 14.83 13.29 -25.49
N SER A 320 14.11 13.83 -24.51
CA SER A 320 14.13 13.31 -23.13
C SER A 320 13.62 11.88 -22.99
N GLY A 321 12.76 11.41 -23.91
CA GLY A 321 12.26 10.03 -23.89
C GLY A 321 13.12 9.03 -24.65
N ILE A 322 13.88 9.50 -25.65
CA ILE A 322 14.63 8.63 -26.58
C ILE A 322 16.14 8.62 -26.31
N SER A 323 16.66 9.67 -25.67
CA SER A 323 18.06 9.76 -25.28
C SER A 323 18.31 8.90 -24.05
N SER A 324 19.34 8.05 -24.12
CA SER A 324 19.80 7.23 -23.01
C SER A 324 21.18 7.72 -22.56
N PRO A 325 21.34 8.19 -21.31
CA PRO A 325 22.66 8.41 -20.74
C PRO A 325 23.32 7.04 -20.49
N ASP A 326 24.59 6.89 -20.88
CA ASP A 326 25.46 5.76 -20.53
C ASP A 326 24.94 4.34 -20.86
N GLY A 327 24.16 4.19 -21.94
CA GLY A 327 23.67 2.87 -22.39
C GLY A 327 22.61 2.26 -21.46
N THR A 328 21.91 3.10 -20.70
CA THR A 328 20.76 2.71 -19.87
C THR A 328 19.51 2.44 -20.71
N THR A 329 18.50 1.82 -20.10
CA THR A 329 17.22 1.61 -20.80
C THR A 329 16.56 2.94 -21.13
N LYS A 330 16.16 3.15 -22.39
CA LYS A 330 15.54 4.43 -22.81
C LYS A 330 14.33 4.80 -21.92
N PRO A 331 14.21 6.07 -21.50
CA PRO A 331 13.12 6.51 -20.61
C PRO A 331 11.73 6.22 -21.14
N ALA A 332 11.50 6.29 -22.46
CA ALA A 332 10.21 5.96 -23.07
C ALA A 332 9.77 4.50 -22.82
N VAL A 333 10.72 3.55 -22.81
CA VAL A 333 10.43 2.14 -22.50
C VAL A 333 10.10 1.97 -21.02
N ARG A 334 10.84 2.66 -20.15
CA ARG A 334 10.58 2.67 -18.71
C ARG A 334 9.20 3.25 -18.40
N GLY A 335 8.86 4.41 -18.98
CA GLY A 335 7.57 5.07 -18.83
C GLY A 335 6.39 4.22 -19.36
N LEU A 336 6.58 3.50 -20.48
CA LEU A 336 5.59 2.53 -20.96
C LEU A 336 5.31 1.43 -19.93
N ILE A 337 6.35 0.89 -19.29
CA ILE A 337 6.21 -0.17 -18.29
C ILE A 337 5.56 0.39 -17.01
N THR A 338 6.01 1.56 -16.53
CA THR A 338 5.41 2.22 -15.36
C THR A 338 3.92 2.45 -15.55
N SER A 339 3.53 3.06 -16.67
CA SER A 339 2.12 3.32 -16.99
C SER A 339 1.31 2.04 -17.14
N LEU A 340 1.87 0.97 -17.73
CA LEU A 340 1.22 -0.33 -17.81
C LEU A 340 0.97 -0.94 -16.41
N LEU A 341 1.96 -0.92 -15.52
CA LEU A 341 1.82 -1.44 -14.16
C LEU A 341 0.81 -0.63 -13.33
N ASN A 342 0.81 0.69 -13.47
CA ASN A 342 -0.15 1.57 -12.80
C ASN A 342 -1.59 1.32 -13.30
N ASN A 343 -1.77 1.14 -14.61
CA ASN A 343 -3.08 0.80 -15.18
C ASN A 343 -3.59 -0.56 -14.68
N ILE A 344 -2.71 -1.55 -14.54
CA ILE A 344 -3.07 -2.87 -14.00
C ILE A 344 -3.57 -2.72 -12.56
N LEU A 345 -2.87 -1.97 -11.70
CA LEU A 345 -3.32 -1.73 -10.33
C LEU A 345 -4.68 -1.05 -10.27
N ALA A 346 -4.89 0.00 -11.07
CA ALA A 346 -6.17 0.70 -11.13
C ALA A 346 -7.32 -0.22 -11.59
N ARG A 347 -7.05 -1.14 -12.53
CA ARG A 347 -8.04 -2.15 -12.96
C ARG A 347 -8.29 -3.21 -11.91
N CYS A 348 -7.27 -3.64 -11.15
CA CYS A 348 -7.47 -4.53 -10.00
C CYS A 348 -8.39 -3.89 -8.96
N GLU A 349 -8.21 -2.59 -8.67
CA GLU A 349 -9.05 -1.85 -7.73
C GLU A 349 -10.50 -1.75 -8.23
N GLU A 350 -10.68 -1.48 -9.53
CA GLU A 350 -12.01 -1.43 -10.15
C GLU A 350 -12.70 -2.79 -10.16
N GLU A 351 -11.97 -3.87 -10.49
CA GLU A 351 -12.53 -5.23 -10.48
C GLU A 351 -12.93 -5.65 -9.06
N ASN A 352 -12.10 -5.35 -8.06
CA ASN A 352 -12.44 -5.57 -6.66
C ASN A 352 -13.67 -4.74 -6.23
N ARG A 353 -13.75 -3.46 -6.63
CA ARG A 353 -14.93 -2.61 -6.39
C ARG A 353 -16.18 -3.17 -7.06
N ARG A 354 -16.04 -3.70 -8.27
CA ARG A 354 -17.12 -4.33 -9.03
C ARG A 354 -17.56 -5.63 -8.35
N GLU A 355 -16.66 -6.48 -7.89
CA GLU A 355 -16.97 -7.70 -7.15
C GLU A 355 -17.66 -7.41 -5.83
N ILE A 356 -17.15 -6.43 -5.08
CA ILE A 356 -17.81 -5.88 -3.90
C ILE A 356 -19.24 -5.47 -4.29
N ARG A 357 -19.41 -4.62 -5.29
CA ARG A 357 -20.72 -4.13 -5.74
C ARG A 357 -21.66 -5.26 -6.19
N GLU A 358 -21.18 -6.22 -6.97
CA GLU A 358 -21.95 -7.38 -7.42
C GLU A 358 -22.32 -8.27 -6.24
N THR A 359 -21.43 -8.48 -5.26
CA THR A 359 -21.73 -9.19 -4.01
C THR A 359 -22.79 -8.45 -3.19
N TYR A 360 -22.79 -7.11 -3.21
CA TYR A 360 -23.81 -6.29 -2.54
C TYR A 360 -25.12 -6.16 -3.35
N GLN A 361 -25.10 -6.40 -4.68
CA GLN A 361 -26.26 -6.21 -5.57
C GLN A 361 -26.92 -7.52 -6.04
N ALA A 362 -26.19 -8.64 -6.05
CA ALA A 362 -26.65 -9.95 -6.52
C ALA A 362 -27.10 -10.88 -5.38
N ALA A 363 -27.52 -10.32 -4.23
CA ALA A 363 -28.28 -11.08 -3.24
C ALA A 363 -29.64 -11.49 -3.85
N PRO A 364 -29.97 -12.79 -3.92
CA PRO A 364 -31.19 -13.25 -4.58
C PRO A 364 -32.41 -12.86 -3.77
N THR A 365 -33.31 -12.09 -4.39
CA THR A 365 -34.69 -11.92 -3.95
C THR A 365 -35.49 -13.17 -4.29
N LEU A 366 -35.38 -14.24 -3.50
CA LEU A 366 -36.27 -15.40 -3.65
C LEU A 366 -36.70 -15.98 -2.29
N ASN A 367 -37.97 -15.69 -1.97
CA ASN A 367 -38.87 -16.35 -1.03
C ASN A 367 -38.76 -15.99 0.47
N GLY A 368 -39.22 -14.78 0.80
CA GLY A 368 -40.12 -14.58 1.93
C GLY A 368 -39.49 -14.50 3.33
N GLN A 369 -39.01 -13.30 3.66
CA GLN A 369 -38.57 -12.81 4.98
C GLN A 369 -37.22 -13.30 5.48
N GLU A 370 -36.16 -12.79 4.85
CA GLU A 370 -34.90 -12.49 5.54
C GLU A 370 -34.95 -11.07 6.14
N PRO A 371 -34.29 -10.81 7.29
CA PRO A 371 -34.05 -9.46 7.79
C PRO A 371 -33.39 -8.57 6.74
N ASP A 372 -34.13 -7.56 6.28
CA ASP A 372 -33.50 -6.38 5.74
C ASP A 372 -32.85 -5.64 6.92
N PHE A 373 -31.57 -5.96 7.23
CA PHE A 373 -30.79 -5.14 8.15
C PHE A 373 -30.55 -3.80 7.49
N SER A 374 -31.55 -2.92 7.62
CA SER A 374 -31.55 -1.60 7.01
C SER A 374 -30.23 -0.87 7.32
N PRO A 375 -29.75 0.02 6.41
CA PRO A 375 -28.57 0.84 6.68
C PRO A 375 -28.69 1.65 7.99
N VAL A 376 -29.92 1.85 8.47
CA VAL A 376 -30.25 2.46 9.76
C VAL A 376 -29.76 1.63 10.95
N LEU A 377 -29.78 0.29 10.88
CA LEU A 377 -29.29 -0.57 11.96
C LEU A 377 -27.76 -0.61 12.04
N ILE A 378 -27.09 -0.61 10.88
CA ILE A 378 -25.63 -0.48 10.81
C ILE A 378 -25.21 0.90 11.35
N GLN A 379 -25.92 1.96 10.96
CA GLN A 379 -25.70 3.30 11.50
C GLN A 379 -25.98 3.36 13.02
N ALA A 380 -27.03 2.69 13.50
CA ALA A 380 -27.34 2.63 14.93
C ALA A 380 -26.27 1.87 15.72
N ALA A 381 -25.70 0.80 15.18
CA ALA A 381 -24.59 0.06 15.80
C ALA A 381 -23.32 0.93 15.87
N GLY A 382 -23.02 1.68 14.80
CA GLY A 382 -21.93 2.64 14.80
C GLY A 382 -22.15 3.79 15.79
N ALA A 383 -23.36 4.33 15.87
CA ALA A 383 -23.72 5.38 16.82
C ALA A 383 -23.62 4.87 18.27
N TRP A 384 -24.11 3.68 18.55
CA TRP A 384 -23.96 3.04 19.86
C TRP A 384 -22.50 2.86 20.25
N SER A 385 -21.64 2.36 19.34
CA SER A 385 -20.20 2.22 19.62
C SER A 385 -19.56 3.55 20.01
N GLN A 386 -19.80 4.61 19.22
CA GLN A 386 -19.28 5.94 19.51
C GLN A 386 -19.76 6.46 20.88
N GLN A 387 -21.04 6.28 21.18
CA GLN A 387 -21.64 6.74 22.44
C GLN A 387 -21.15 5.92 23.64
N ALA A 388 -20.90 4.62 23.46
CA ALA A 388 -20.36 3.73 24.49
C ALA A 388 -18.88 4.02 24.81
N HIS A 389 -18.04 4.33 23.81
CA HIS A 389 -16.67 4.77 24.04
C HIS A 389 -16.62 6.16 24.69
N ALA A 390 -17.54 7.06 24.33
CA ALA A 390 -17.67 8.35 24.98
C ALA A 390 -18.10 8.19 26.46
N GLU A 391 -19.13 7.38 26.74
CA GLU A 391 -19.55 7.09 28.12
C GLU A 391 -18.41 6.49 28.94
N LEU A 392 -17.65 5.53 28.39
CA LEU A 392 -16.53 4.93 29.10
C LEU A 392 -15.50 5.97 29.55
N GLN A 393 -15.20 6.95 28.69
CA GLN A 393 -14.24 8.00 29.00
C GLN A 393 -14.83 8.97 30.02
N ASP A 394 -15.99 9.54 29.72
CA ASP A 394 -16.61 10.59 30.53
C ASP A 394 -16.98 10.10 31.94
N GLU A 395 -17.62 8.93 32.04
CA GLU A 395 -18.08 8.39 33.33
C GLU A 395 -16.93 7.90 34.21
N LEU A 396 -15.88 7.32 33.62
CA LEU A 396 -14.69 6.93 34.39
C LEU A 396 -13.89 8.16 34.82
N ASP A 397 -13.76 9.18 33.97
CA ASP A 397 -13.08 10.41 34.36
C ASP A 397 -13.85 11.14 35.47
N LEU A 398 -15.18 11.17 35.43
CA LEU A 398 -16.01 11.66 36.54
C LEU A 398 -15.86 10.80 37.81
N ALA A 399 -15.75 9.48 37.66
CA ALA A 399 -15.58 8.56 38.78
C ALA A 399 -14.23 8.78 39.49
N PHE A 400 -13.14 8.85 38.73
CA PHE A 400 -11.77 9.01 39.26
C PHE A 400 -11.47 10.45 39.69
N THR A 401 -12.06 11.45 39.06
CA THR A 401 -11.98 12.84 39.59
C THR A 401 -12.93 13.09 40.74
N GLY A 402 -13.88 12.18 40.99
CA GLY A 402 -14.97 12.32 41.96
C GLY A 402 -14.52 12.31 43.42
N ARG A 403 -15.42 12.80 44.29
CA ARG A 403 -15.17 12.88 45.75
C ARG A 403 -14.93 11.51 46.38
N ARG A 404 -15.58 10.45 45.87
CA ARG A 404 -15.47 9.08 46.41
C ARG A 404 -14.09 8.47 46.15
N TRP A 405 -13.50 8.70 44.98
CA TRP A 405 -12.13 8.27 44.69
C TRP A 405 -11.08 9.04 45.49
N ARG A 406 -11.28 10.35 45.68
CA ARG A 406 -10.40 11.16 46.55
C ARG A 406 -10.45 10.74 48.03
N LYS A 407 -11.55 10.12 48.48
CA LYS A 407 -11.70 9.53 49.83
C LYS A 407 -10.85 8.26 50.03
N LEU A 408 -10.22 7.75 48.97
CA LEU A 408 -9.22 6.69 49.04
C LEU A 408 -7.80 7.28 49.10
N GLY A 409 -7.63 8.43 49.75
CA GLY A 409 -6.30 9.02 49.96
C GLY A 409 -5.43 8.17 50.88
N TRP A 410 -4.12 8.19 50.69
CA TRP A 410 -3.18 7.35 51.44
C TRP A 410 -3.31 7.48 52.97
N TRP A 411 -3.63 8.68 53.48
CA TRP A 411 -3.77 8.94 54.91
C TRP A 411 -5.10 8.40 55.48
N GLN A 412 -6.13 8.26 54.64
CA GLN A 412 -7.44 7.74 55.04
C GLN A 412 -7.44 6.21 55.19
N LEU A 413 -6.48 5.53 54.55
CA LEU A 413 -6.29 4.10 54.70
C LEU A 413 -6.13 3.71 56.17
N PHE A 414 -5.37 4.45 56.97
CA PHE A 414 -5.16 4.10 58.39
C PHE A 414 -6.46 4.00 59.21
N TRP A 415 -7.52 4.69 58.78
CA TRP A 415 -8.81 4.71 59.48
C TRP A 415 -9.89 3.88 58.78
N ARG A 416 -9.78 3.70 57.46
CA ARG A 416 -10.85 3.19 56.58
C ARG A 416 -10.30 2.27 55.49
N VAL A 417 -9.47 1.28 55.84
CA VAL A 417 -9.01 0.29 54.86
C VAL A 417 -10.18 -0.53 54.30
N ASP A 418 -11.19 -0.79 55.13
CA ASP A 418 -12.31 -1.65 54.75
C ASP A 418 -13.32 -0.95 53.80
N ASP A 419 -13.31 0.40 53.75
CA ASP A 419 -14.15 1.17 52.82
C ASP A 419 -13.68 1.03 51.35
N VAL A 420 -12.45 0.53 51.12
CA VAL A 420 -11.84 0.43 49.79
C VAL A 420 -12.70 -0.38 48.83
N ALA A 421 -13.07 -1.60 49.21
CA ALA A 421 -13.88 -2.47 48.35
C ALA A 421 -15.32 -1.95 48.19
N MET A 422 -15.90 -1.37 49.24
CA MET A 422 -17.23 -0.79 49.17
C MET A 422 -17.27 0.37 48.16
N LEU A 423 -16.31 1.30 48.24
CA LEU A 423 -16.25 2.48 47.38
C LEU A 423 -15.94 2.14 45.93
N THR A 424 -15.02 1.19 45.67
CA THR A 424 -14.69 0.77 44.31
C THR A 424 -15.82 -0.04 43.67
N ASN A 425 -16.48 -0.93 44.41
CA ASN A 425 -17.65 -1.66 43.90
C ASN A 425 -18.82 -0.73 43.60
N ASP A 426 -19.10 0.23 44.48
CA ASP A 426 -20.15 1.23 44.26
C ASP A 426 -19.84 2.12 43.04
N MET A 427 -18.57 2.50 42.85
CA MET A 427 -18.11 3.23 41.69
C MET A 427 -18.31 2.44 40.39
N LEU A 428 -17.90 1.16 40.36
CA LEU A 428 -18.09 0.29 39.20
C LEU A 428 -19.58 0.07 38.89
N ASN A 429 -20.42 -0.12 39.91
CA ASN A 429 -21.86 -0.31 39.70
C ASN A 429 -22.56 0.94 39.13
N GLN A 430 -22.12 2.13 39.53
CA GLN A 430 -22.78 3.38 39.13
C GLN A 430 -22.24 3.97 37.83
N ARG A 431 -20.96 3.73 37.49
CA ARG A 431 -20.25 4.47 36.44
C ARG A 431 -19.65 3.60 35.34
N PHE A 432 -19.57 2.27 35.51
CA PHE A 432 -19.01 1.39 34.49
C PHE A 432 -20.07 0.97 33.46
N LEU A 433 -20.18 1.76 32.38
CA LEU A 433 -21.04 1.49 31.20
C LEU A 433 -22.52 1.15 31.49
N PRO A 434 -23.22 1.80 32.43
CA PRO A 434 -24.62 1.49 32.69
C PRO A 434 -25.57 1.90 31.55
N THR A 435 -25.25 2.93 30.78
CA THR A 435 -26.11 3.44 29.68
C THR A 435 -25.88 2.63 28.42
N ALA A 436 -24.62 2.41 28.04
CA ALA A 436 -24.23 1.59 26.91
C ALA A 436 -24.77 0.17 27.01
N GLU A 437 -24.81 -0.43 28.21
CA GLU A 437 -25.41 -1.73 28.43
C GLU A 437 -26.93 -1.72 28.14
N ARG A 438 -27.65 -0.68 28.55
CA ARG A 438 -29.10 -0.55 28.27
C ARG A 438 -29.37 -0.29 26.79
N GLU A 439 -28.57 0.57 26.16
CA GLU A 439 -28.67 0.85 24.73
C GLU A 439 -28.31 -0.36 23.88
N LEU A 440 -27.36 -1.19 24.34
CA LEU A 440 -27.01 -2.45 23.71
C LEU A 440 -28.18 -3.45 23.74
N VAL A 441 -28.88 -3.56 24.88
CA VAL A 441 -30.10 -4.38 24.98
C VAL A 441 -31.18 -3.87 24.01
N TYR A 442 -31.33 -2.57 23.88
CA TYR A 442 -32.27 -1.97 22.92
C TYR A 442 -31.86 -2.23 21.46
N LEU A 443 -30.58 -2.09 21.13
CA LEU A 443 -30.03 -2.33 19.79
C LEU A 443 -30.19 -3.81 19.39
N THR A 444 -29.83 -4.72 20.27
CA THR A 444 -29.99 -6.17 20.05
C THR A 444 -31.45 -6.56 19.90
N GLY A 445 -32.36 -5.90 20.63
CA GLY A 445 -33.81 -6.03 20.41
C GLY A 445 -34.27 -5.58 19.02
N LYS A 446 -33.70 -4.49 18.49
CA LYS A 446 -33.96 -4.04 17.10
C LYS A 446 -33.39 -5.00 16.05
N ILE A 447 -32.20 -5.56 16.31
CA ILE A 447 -31.59 -6.57 15.44
C ILE A 447 -32.45 -7.84 15.42
N ALA A 448 -32.91 -8.31 16.59
CA ALA A 448 -33.83 -9.46 16.68
C ALA A 448 -35.18 -9.18 16.00
N GLN A 449 -35.72 -7.95 16.13
CA GLN A 449 -36.95 -7.54 15.45
C GLN A 449 -36.77 -7.53 13.92
N ALA A 450 -35.63 -7.05 13.42
CA ALA A 450 -35.33 -7.11 11.99
C ALA A 450 -35.23 -8.56 11.52
N ALA A 451 -34.54 -9.40 12.30
CA ALA A 451 -34.29 -10.81 11.99
C ALA A 451 -35.48 -11.75 12.15
N ASN A 452 -36.58 -11.30 12.75
CA ASN A 452 -37.72 -12.15 13.11
C ASN A 452 -37.32 -13.42 13.90
N ALA A 453 -36.15 -13.41 14.57
CA ALA A 453 -35.59 -14.54 15.28
C ALA A 453 -34.69 -14.07 16.44
N ASP A 454 -34.61 -14.89 17.50
CA ASP A 454 -33.67 -14.67 18.60
C ASP A 454 -32.24 -14.97 18.11
N GLN A 455 -31.35 -13.98 18.23
CA GLN A 455 -29.96 -14.09 17.79
C GLN A 455 -29.05 -14.63 18.90
N SER A 456 -28.12 -15.51 18.52
CA SER A 456 -27.11 -16.04 19.44
C SER A 456 -25.83 -15.22 19.34
N TYR A 457 -25.51 -14.49 20.40
CA TYR A 457 -24.28 -13.69 20.46
C TYR A 457 -23.13 -14.49 21.12
N PRO A 458 -21.90 -14.39 20.59
CA PRO A 458 -20.70 -14.90 21.25
C PRO A 458 -20.58 -14.33 22.67
N GLN A 459 -20.38 -15.21 23.64
CA GLN A 459 -20.20 -14.82 25.05
C GLN A 459 -18.73 -15.02 25.46
N PRO A 460 -18.21 -14.19 26.37
CA PRO A 460 -16.85 -14.38 26.88
C PRO A 460 -16.78 -15.72 27.63
N HIS A 461 -15.83 -16.58 27.25
CA HIS A 461 -15.61 -17.85 27.92
C HIS A 461 -14.99 -17.62 29.31
N SER A 462 -15.71 -18.00 30.37
CA SER A 462 -15.10 -18.10 31.70
C SER A 462 -14.29 -19.40 31.78
N VAL A 463 -13.07 -19.32 32.31
CA VAL A 463 -12.18 -20.49 32.51
C VAL A 463 -12.80 -21.53 33.47
N ASN A 464 -13.86 -21.15 34.20
CA ASN A 464 -14.57 -22.02 35.15
C ASN A 464 -15.80 -22.71 34.54
N ASP A 465 -16.29 -22.34 33.36
CA ASP A 465 -17.46 -23.00 32.75
C ASP A 465 -17.12 -24.31 32.02
N SER A 466 -15.84 -24.53 31.70
CA SER A 466 -15.36 -25.81 31.16
C SER A 466 -15.42 -26.99 32.16
N ASN A 467 -15.64 -26.72 33.44
CA ASN A 467 -15.78 -27.73 34.50
C ASN A 467 -17.20 -27.79 35.11
N ALA A 468 -18.22 -27.24 34.45
CA ALA A 468 -19.61 -27.40 34.88
C ALA A 468 -20.22 -28.77 34.51
N ASN A 469 -19.40 -29.82 34.45
CA ASN A 469 -19.82 -31.20 34.61
C ASN A 469 -19.13 -31.77 35.85
N ILE A 470 -19.93 -31.90 36.91
CA ILE A 470 -19.62 -32.58 38.18
C ILE A 470 -18.60 -31.86 39.09
N GLU A 471 -19.04 -30.82 39.81
CA GLU A 471 -18.51 -30.58 41.16
C GLU A 471 -19.64 -30.23 42.13
N LEU A 472 -19.86 -31.14 43.09
CA LEU A 472 -20.58 -30.86 44.32
C LEU A 472 -19.95 -29.64 45.00
N LYS A 473 -20.72 -28.59 45.22
CA LYS A 473 -20.32 -27.51 46.12
C LYS A 473 -20.37 -28.04 47.56
N ARG A 474 -19.23 -28.47 48.11
CA ARG A 474 -19.08 -28.73 49.55
C ARG A 474 -19.06 -27.41 50.30
N LEU A 475 -20.10 -27.13 51.08
CA LEU A 475 -20.09 -26.11 52.13
C LEU A 475 -20.19 -26.83 53.48
N GLY A 476 -19.04 -27.18 54.05
CA GLY A 476 -18.94 -27.74 55.41
C GLY A 476 -19.26 -29.23 55.54
N PRO A 477 -18.99 -29.81 56.74
CA PRO A 477 -19.17 -31.23 56.98
C PRO A 477 -20.62 -31.52 57.39
N GLY A 478 -21.43 -32.05 56.46
CA GLY A 478 -22.53 -32.93 56.85
C GLY A 478 -23.95 -32.59 56.39
N GLU A 479 -24.20 -31.61 55.52
CA GLU A 479 -25.57 -31.35 55.04
C GLU A 479 -25.61 -31.16 53.52
N LEU A 480 -26.35 -32.05 52.85
CA LEU A 480 -26.60 -32.05 51.40
C LEU A 480 -28.05 -31.61 51.18
N GLU A 481 -28.26 -30.37 50.72
CA GLU A 481 -29.55 -29.93 50.20
C GLU A 481 -29.72 -30.43 48.75
N PRO A 482 -30.87 -31.02 48.37
CA PRO A 482 -31.15 -31.41 47.00
C PRO A 482 -31.56 -30.18 46.17
N LEU A 483 -30.64 -29.66 45.36
CA LEU A 483 -30.95 -28.59 44.41
C LEU A 483 -31.69 -29.17 43.18
N ALA A 484 -32.79 -28.50 42.84
CA ALA A 484 -33.71 -28.77 41.73
C ALA A 484 -33.02 -29.04 40.37
N PRO A 485 -33.71 -29.75 39.44
CA PRO A 485 -33.17 -30.11 38.13
C PRO A 485 -32.67 -28.90 37.32
N VAL A 486 -31.58 -29.12 36.60
CA VAL A 486 -30.75 -28.19 35.80
C VAL A 486 -31.50 -27.44 34.67
N ASN A 487 -32.81 -27.64 34.52
CA ASN A 487 -33.61 -27.00 33.47
C ASN A 487 -34.06 -25.56 33.77
N ASN A 488 -33.73 -25.00 34.95
CA ASN A 488 -34.06 -23.63 35.33
C ASN A 488 -32.83 -22.72 35.51
N ARG A 489 -31.76 -22.92 34.72
CA ARG A 489 -30.82 -21.81 34.51
C ARG A 489 -31.55 -20.77 33.64
N PRO A 490 -31.64 -19.49 34.06
CA PRO A 490 -32.22 -18.47 33.19
C PRO A 490 -31.47 -18.53 31.86
N ALA A 491 -32.23 -18.61 30.76
CA ALA A 491 -31.67 -18.62 29.41
C ALA A 491 -30.55 -17.56 29.33
N LEU A 492 -29.39 -17.96 28.77
CA LEU A 492 -28.28 -17.05 28.50
C LEU A 492 -28.82 -15.72 27.96
N PRO A 493 -28.26 -14.57 28.38
CA PRO A 493 -28.79 -13.28 27.94
C PRO A 493 -28.85 -13.26 26.41
N LYS A 494 -30.00 -12.82 25.86
CA LYS A 494 -30.26 -12.73 24.41
C LYS A 494 -29.38 -11.69 23.69
N TRP A 495 -28.38 -11.15 24.37
CA TRP A 495 -27.54 -10.04 23.94
C TRP A 495 -26.09 -10.26 24.43
N PRO A 496 -25.09 -9.62 23.81
CA PRO A 496 -23.69 -9.82 24.16
C PRO A 496 -23.40 -9.37 25.60
N GLY A 497 -22.88 -10.29 26.42
CA GLY A 497 -22.70 -10.11 27.86
C GLY A 497 -21.33 -9.57 28.29
N HIS A 498 -20.48 -9.14 27.36
CA HIS A 498 -19.09 -8.72 27.64
C HIS A 498 -19.00 -7.61 28.69
N ILE A 499 -19.87 -6.59 28.65
CA ILE A 499 -19.88 -5.49 29.64
C ILE A 499 -20.21 -6.00 31.03
N ALA A 500 -21.26 -6.81 31.16
CA ALA A 500 -21.69 -7.38 32.44
C ALA A 500 -20.65 -8.35 33.01
N PHE A 501 -20.01 -9.14 32.13
CA PHE A 501 -18.92 -10.03 32.50
C PHE A 501 -17.72 -9.25 33.04
N THR A 502 -17.26 -8.23 32.32
CA THR A 502 -16.12 -7.40 32.76
C THR A 502 -16.42 -6.66 34.05
N ARG A 503 -17.64 -6.15 34.25
CA ARG A 503 -18.04 -5.54 35.53
C ARG A 503 -17.89 -6.54 36.69
N ARG A 504 -18.35 -7.78 36.52
CA ARG A 504 -18.20 -8.85 37.52
C ARG A 504 -16.74 -9.25 37.74
N TYR A 505 -15.96 -9.33 36.67
CA TYR A 505 -14.53 -9.61 36.73
C TYR A 505 -13.80 -8.57 37.58
N LEU A 506 -14.03 -7.28 37.33
CA LEU A 506 -13.43 -6.20 38.11
C LEU A 506 -13.85 -6.27 39.59
N GLN A 507 -15.12 -6.58 39.88
CA GLN A 507 -15.64 -6.68 41.24
C GLN A 507 -15.09 -7.87 42.03
N ASN A 508 -14.84 -9.00 41.36
CA ASN A 508 -14.45 -10.25 42.03
C ASN A 508 -12.93 -10.46 42.06
N GLU A 509 -12.18 -9.95 41.08
CA GLU A 509 -10.74 -10.19 40.96
C GLU A 509 -9.92 -8.95 41.35
N THR A 510 -10.21 -7.79 40.73
CA THR A 510 -9.34 -6.61 40.89
C THR A 510 -9.63 -5.82 42.16
N VAL A 511 -10.91 -5.71 42.56
CA VAL A 511 -11.31 -5.00 43.79
C VAL A 511 -10.78 -5.68 45.06
N PRO A 512 -10.91 -7.02 45.26
CA PRO A 512 -10.35 -7.68 46.42
C PRO A 512 -8.82 -7.64 46.45
N ALA A 513 -8.17 -7.74 45.28
CA ALA A 513 -6.72 -7.58 45.17
C ALA A 513 -6.24 -6.19 45.63
N LEU A 514 -6.98 -5.14 45.26
CA LEU A 514 -6.70 -3.76 45.68
C LEU A 514 -6.92 -3.58 47.20
N GLN A 515 -7.96 -4.18 47.77
CA GLN A 515 -8.18 -4.18 49.22
C GLN A 515 -7.06 -4.92 49.97
N ALA A 516 -6.66 -6.10 49.51
CA ALA A 516 -5.57 -6.87 50.11
C ALA A 516 -4.24 -6.11 50.06
N LEU A 517 -3.97 -5.39 48.96
CA LEU A 517 -2.81 -4.51 48.84
C LEU A 517 -2.90 -3.37 49.87
N ALA A 518 -4.05 -2.71 49.99
CA ALA A 518 -4.27 -1.64 50.96
C ALA A 518 -4.00 -2.11 52.39
N GLN A 519 -4.59 -3.23 52.80
CA GLN A 519 -4.38 -3.85 54.11
C GLN A 519 -2.92 -4.19 54.36
N ARG A 520 -2.25 -4.80 53.36
CA ARG A 520 -0.84 -5.13 53.45
C ARG A 520 0.04 -3.89 53.63
N LEU A 521 -0.23 -2.81 52.91
CA LEU A 521 0.55 -1.57 53.03
C LEU A 521 0.39 -0.93 54.41
N VAL A 522 -0.82 -0.93 54.97
CA VAL A 522 -1.09 -0.39 56.31
C VAL A 522 -0.42 -1.24 57.41
N VAL A 523 -0.48 -2.57 57.33
CA VAL A 523 0.22 -3.44 58.28
C VAL A 523 1.74 -3.26 58.17
N GLN A 524 2.28 -3.11 56.95
CA GLN A 524 3.71 -2.86 56.75
C GLN A 524 4.14 -1.50 57.30
N SER A 525 3.36 -0.44 57.12
CA SER A 525 3.69 0.87 57.67
C SER A 525 3.61 0.86 59.20
N LEU A 526 2.54 0.32 59.78
CA LEU A 526 2.40 0.17 61.24
C LEU A 526 3.51 -0.69 61.86
N GLY A 527 3.91 -1.77 61.19
CA GLY A 527 5.02 -2.62 61.65
C GLY A 527 6.36 -1.91 61.61
N THR A 528 6.64 -1.15 60.54
CA THR A 528 7.91 -0.39 60.43
C THR A 528 7.96 0.82 61.35
N SER A 529 6.85 1.55 61.52
CA SER A 529 6.75 2.61 62.53
C SER A 529 6.84 2.06 63.95
N GLY A 530 6.21 0.91 64.22
CA GLY A 530 6.27 0.22 65.51
C GLY A 530 7.69 -0.21 65.87
N LEU A 531 8.38 -0.89 64.96
CA LEU A 531 9.76 -1.34 65.17
C LEU A 531 10.73 -0.15 65.37
N THR A 532 10.59 0.91 64.59
CA THR A 532 11.44 2.11 64.73
C THR A 532 11.14 2.89 66.01
N THR A 533 9.87 2.93 66.44
CA THR A 533 9.48 3.52 67.73
C THR A 533 9.96 2.68 68.92
N SER A 534 9.84 1.35 68.85
CA SER A 534 10.39 0.45 69.87
C SER A 534 11.91 0.53 69.95
N LEU A 535 12.60 0.62 68.82
CA LEU A 535 14.04 0.83 68.78
C LEU A 535 14.42 2.18 69.40
N ALA A 536 13.69 3.25 69.09
CA ALA A 536 13.89 4.55 69.72
C ALA A 536 13.66 4.51 71.24
N ALA A 537 12.63 3.81 71.71
CA ALA A 537 12.36 3.63 73.14
C ALA A 537 13.47 2.83 73.82
N LEU A 538 13.97 1.76 73.19
CA LEU A 538 15.10 0.99 73.70
C LEU A 538 16.38 1.84 73.75
N LEU A 539 16.67 2.65 72.73
CA LEU A 539 17.81 3.58 72.73
C LEU A 539 17.73 4.61 73.85
N TYR A 540 16.52 5.12 74.14
CA TYR A 540 16.29 6.05 75.24
C TYR A 540 16.53 5.40 76.61
N VAL A 541 16.11 4.14 76.80
CA VAL A 541 16.26 3.42 78.08
C VAL A 541 17.68 2.84 78.25
N SER A 542 18.35 2.41 77.18
CA SER A 542 19.63 1.70 77.25
C SER A 542 20.85 2.60 77.40
N SER A 543 20.79 3.85 76.92
CA SER A 543 21.95 4.76 76.88
C SER A 543 21.84 5.85 77.94
N PHE A 544 22.73 5.82 78.93
CA PHE A 544 22.87 6.85 79.98
C PHE A 544 23.24 8.26 79.46
N SER A 545 23.47 8.44 78.16
CA SER A 545 23.95 9.69 77.53
C SER A 545 23.20 10.11 76.25
N SER A 546 22.17 9.40 75.80
CA SER A 546 21.42 9.78 74.60
C SER A 546 20.31 10.77 74.94
N THR A 547 20.28 11.91 74.25
CA THR A 547 19.24 12.93 74.46
C THR A 547 17.90 12.49 73.85
N VAL A 548 16.78 12.98 74.39
CA VAL A 548 15.41 12.76 73.84
C VAL A 548 15.34 13.09 72.34
N TYR A 549 16.15 14.06 71.88
CA TYR A 549 16.24 14.47 70.49
C TYR A 549 16.78 13.39 69.56
N GLU A 550 17.79 12.63 69.97
CA GLU A 550 18.41 11.58 69.13
C GLU A 550 17.50 10.36 68.99
N ALA A 551 16.92 9.89 70.10
CA ALA A 551 15.94 8.81 70.08
C ALA A 551 14.68 9.22 69.29
N GLY A 552 14.21 10.46 69.48
CA GLY A 552 13.07 11.02 68.75
C GLY A 552 13.32 11.11 67.24
N ALA A 553 14.54 11.46 66.81
CA ALA A 553 14.90 11.53 65.39
C ALA A 553 14.79 10.16 64.70
N VAL A 554 15.20 9.08 65.37
CA VAL A 554 15.11 7.71 64.82
C VAL A 554 13.66 7.27 64.64
N ALA A 555 12.79 7.55 65.62
CA ALA A 555 11.36 7.28 65.50
C ALA A 555 10.72 8.12 64.37
N ALA A 556 11.02 9.42 64.32
CA ALA A 556 10.48 10.32 63.31
C ALA A 556 10.89 9.92 61.89
N LEU A 557 12.16 9.55 61.68
CA LEU A 557 12.64 9.06 60.38
C LEU A 557 11.94 7.77 59.96
N GLY A 558 11.73 6.83 60.88
CA GLY A 558 10.98 5.60 60.63
C GLY A 558 9.53 5.84 60.22
N ILE A 559 8.85 6.74 60.93
CA ILE A 559 7.46 7.14 60.63
C ILE A 559 7.37 7.85 59.27
N VAL A 560 8.22 8.84 59.01
CA VAL A 560 8.22 9.58 57.73
C VAL A 560 8.54 8.67 56.57
N TRP A 561 9.53 7.78 56.72
CA TRP A 561 9.90 6.84 55.67
C TRP A 561 8.80 5.82 55.37
N SER A 562 8.16 5.26 56.41
CA SER A 562 7.06 4.31 56.25
C SER A 562 5.82 4.94 55.60
N CYS A 563 5.45 6.16 56.02
CA CYS A 563 4.35 6.93 55.40
C CYS A 563 4.66 7.31 53.95
N SER A 564 5.88 7.78 53.65
CA SER A 564 6.29 8.11 52.29
C SER A 564 6.26 6.89 51.36
N ARG A 565 6.69 5.73 51.87
CA ARG A 565 6.62 4.47 51.13
C ARG A 565 5.19 4.01 50.89
N LEU A 566 4.31 4.14 51.89
CA LEU A 566 2.90 3.82 51.76
C LEU A 566 2.25 4.73 50.71
N GLN A 567 2.46 6.04 50.80
CA GLN A 567 1.94 7.01 49.83
C GLN A 567 2.35 6.65 48.40
N LYS A 568 3.65 6.48 48.14
CA LYS A 568 4.14 6.17 46.78
C LYS A 568 3.57 4.87 46.22
N LYS A 569 3.50 3.81 47.05
CA LYS A 569 2.99 2.50 46.61
C LYS A 569 1.47 2.51 46.41
N TRP A 570 0.76 3.22 47.27
CA TRP A 570 -0.68 3.34 47.17
C TRP A 570 -1.11 4.20 45.99
N ASP A 571 -0.47 5.34 45.79
CA ASP A 571 -0.73 6.22 44.64
C ASP A 571 -0.45 5.48 43.33
N ALA A 572 0.65 4.70 43.27
CA ALA A 572 0.94 3.86 42.11
C ALA A 572 -0.09 2.72 41.91
N ALA A 573 -0.58 2.10 42.99
CA ALA A 573 -1.61 1.07 42.89
C ALA A 573 -2.95 1.64 42.40
N ARG A 574 -3.29 2.86 42.85
CA ARG A 574 -4.49 3.58 42.39
C ARG A 574 -4.41 3.93 40.92
N THR A 575 -3.31 4.52 40.46
CA THR A 575 -3.14 4.87 39.03
C THR A 575 -3.05 3.64 38.14
N PHE A 576 -2.46 2.54 38.63
CA PHE A 576 -2.45 1.26 37.91
C PHE A 576 -3.86 0.71 37.75
N TRP A 577 -4.65 0.66 38.82
CA TRP A 577 -6.02 0.15 38.76
C TRP A 577 -6.95 1.05 37.92
N GLU A 578 -6.75 2.36 37.98
CA GLU A 578 -7.38 3.33 37.08
C GLU A 578 -7.12 3.03 35.60
N GLY A 579 -5.91 2.60 35.27
CA GLY A 579 -5.54 2.16 33.92
C GLY A 579 -6.18 0.82 33.57
N GLU A 580 -6.12 -0.14 34.49
CA GLU A 580 -6.68 -1.49 34.32
C GLU A 580 -8.19 -1.44 34.05
N VAL A 581 -8.97 -0.68 34.83
CA VAL A 581 -10.41 -0.52 34.61
C VAL A 581 -10.73 0.09 33.24
N ARG A 582 -9.93 1.08 32.78
CA ARG A 582 -10.11 1.68 31.46
C ARG A 582 -9.79 0.69 30.32
N GLU A 583 -8.70 -0.06 30.44
CA GLU A 583 -8.32 -1.02 29.41
C GLU A 583 -9.28 -2.20 29.33
N GLU A 584 -9.71 -2.74 30.48
CA GLU A 584 -10.71 -3.81 30.51
C GLU A 584 -12.08 -3.32 29.99
N GLY A 585 -12.44 -2.07 30.26
CA GLY A 585 -13.62 -1.43 29.65
C GLY A 585 -13.53 -1.36 28.12
N ARG A 586 -12.37 -0.96 27.56
CA ARG A 586 -12.17 -0.92 26.11
C ARG A 586 -12.21 -2.31 25.47
N LYS A 587 -11.62 -3.31 26.13
CA LYS A 587 -11.68 -4.71 25.67
C LYS A 587 -13.11 -5.23 25.67
N ALA A 588 -13.90 -4.91 26.69
CA ALA A 588 -15.30 -5.29 26.77
C ALA A 588 -16.11 -4.69 25.61
N LEU A 589 -15.91 -3.39 25.31
CA LEU A 589 -16.59 -2.73 24.19
C LEU A 589 -16.23 -3.35 22.84
N ARG A 590 -14.93 -3.60 22.58
CA ARG A 590 -14.50 -4.29 21.35
C ARG A 590 -15.11 -5.68 21.22
N GLY A 591 -15.14 -6.44 22.32
CA GLY A 591 -15.79 -7.76 22.33
C GLY A 591 -17.29 -7.70 21.98
N VAL A 592 -17.99 -6.65 22.42
CA VAL A 592 -19.38 -6.41 21.99
C VAL A 592 -19.46 -6.02 20.52
N GLU A 593 -18.62 -5.10 20.04
CA GLU A 593 -18.58 -4.68 18.64
C GLU A 593 -18.36 -5.88 17.72
N ASP A 594 -17.39 -6.72 18.04
CA ASP A 594 -17.09 -7.94 17.31
C ASP A 594 -18.28 -8.91 17.33
N SER A 595 -18.94 -9.09 18.48
CA SER A 595 -20.12 -9.97 18.62
C SER A 595 -21.33 -9.48 17.83
N VAL A 596 -21.55 -8.16 17.78
CA VAL A 596 -22.64 -7.56 17.00
C VAL A 596 -22.31 -7.60 15.50
N ALA A 597 -21.06 -7.33 15.12
CA ALA A 597 -20.59 -7.44 13.74
C ALA A 597 -20.64 -8.87 13.22
N GLU A 598 -20.33 -9.85 14.07
CA GLU A 598 -20.45 -11.27 13.76
C GLU A 598 -21.91 -11.62 13.45
N VAL A 599 -22.88 -11.27 14.30
CA VAL A 599 -24.31 -11.53 14.01
C VAL A 599 -24.78 -10.81 12.74
N LEU A 600 -24.33 -9.59 12.50
CA LEU A 600 -24.63 -8.85 11.25
C LEU A 600 -23.95 -9.46 10.01
N SER A 601 -22.95 -10.34 10.17
CA SER A 601 -22.21 -10.97 9.08
C SER A 601 -22.43 -12.49 8.94
N HIS A 602 -22.89 -13.19 9.98
CA HIS A 602 -23.02 -14.65 10.01
C HIS A 602 -24.19 -15.17 9.14
N GLU A 603 -25.20 -14.34 8.87
CA GLU A 603 -26.21 -14.64 7.83
C GLU A 603 -25.63 -14.62 6.40
N LYS A 604 -24.49 -13.95 6.17
CA LYS A 604 -23.81 -13.97 4.86
C LYS A 604 -22.96 -15.23 4.62
N GLN A 605 -22.80 -16.12 5.61
CA GLN A 605 -21.88 -17.26 5.51
C GLN A 605 -22.56 -18.61 5.22
N GLN A 606 -23.90 -18.73 5.29
CA GLN A 606 -24.56 -20.04 5.06
C GLN A 606 -24.73 -20.42 3.58
N GLU A 607 -24.44 -19.55 2.63
CA GLU A 607 -24.17 -19.95 1.24
C GLU A 607 -22.90 -19.25 0.73
N LYS A 608 -21.76 -19.94 0.78
CA LYS A 608 -20.57 -19.60 -0.03
C LYS A 608 -20.67 -20.32 -1.38
N PRO A 609 -21.10 -19.67 -2.47
CA PRO A 609 -20.72 -20.12 -3.80
C PRO A 609 -19.37 -19.50 -4.16
N VAL A 610 -18.34 -20.34 -4.38
CA VAL A 610 -17.25 -20.22 -5.38
C VAL A 610 -16.40 -18.91 -5.49
N VAL A 611 -16.61 -17.85 -4.71
CA VAL A 611 -15.94 -16.53 -4.92
C VAL A 611 -14.53 -16.41 -4.33
N ASP A 612 -14.04 -17.33 -3.50
CA ASP A 612 -12.69 -17.23 -2.90
C ASP A 612 -11.54 -17.28 -3.93
N GLN A 613 -11.73 -17.85 -5.13
CA GLN A 613 -10.63 -17.99 -6.11
C GLN A 613 -10.23 -16.67 -6.79
N LYS A 614 -11.20 -15.78 -7.06
CA LYS A 614 -10.94 -14.57 -7.86
C LYS A 614 -10.29 -13.45 -7.04
N GLY A 615 -10.66 -13.34 -5.75
CA GLY A 615 -10.01 -12.42 -4.82
C GLY A 615 -8.54 -12.77 -4.55
N ASP A 616 -8.23 -14.07 -4.46
CA ASP A 616 -6.85 -14.56 -4.30
C ASP A 616 -6.00 -14.28 -5.55
N GLU A 617 -6.55 -14.47 -6.76
CA GLU A 617 -5.91 -14.14 -8.04
C GLU A 617 -5.58 -12.63 -8.14
N ILE A 618 -6.51 -11.74 -7.77
CA ILE A 618 -6.29 -10.29 -7.79
C ILE A 618 -5.18 -9.89 -6.81
N ASN A 619 -5.12 -10.51 -5.63
CA ASN A 619 -4.06 -10.24 -4.65
C ASN A 619 -2.69 -10.72 -5.15
N GLU A 620 -2.61 -11.88 -5.79
CA GLU A 620 -1.38 -12.40 -6.38
C GLU A 620 -0.87 -11.48 -7.52
N VAL A 621 -1.76 -10.98 -8.37
CA VAL A 621 -1.42 -9.99 -9.40
C VAL A 621 -0.85 -8.71 -8.79
N ARG A 622 -1.44 -8.20 -7.70
CA ARG A 622 -0.94 -7.00 -7.00
C ARG A 622 0.48 -7.23 -6.46
N GLU A 623 0.75 -8.39 -5.87
CA GLU A 623 2.11 -8.72 -5.41
C GLU A 623 3.12 -8.76 -6.56
N LEU A 624 2.74 -9.34 -7.71
CA LEU A 624 3.59 -9.38 -8.90
C LEU A 624 3.85 -7.98 -9.47
N VAL A 625 2.87 -7.09 -9.45
CA VAL A 625 3.06 -5.70 -9.88
C VAL A 625 4.06 -4.98 -8.96
N VAL A 626 3.97 -5.17 -7.65
CA VAL A 626 4.95 -4.57 -6.70
C VAL A 626 6.36 -5.10 -6.98
N LYS A 627 6.51 -6.41 -7.20
CA LYS A 627 7.81 -7.02 -7.57
C LYS A 627 8.35 -6.47 -8.90
N ALA A 628 7.47 -6.25 -9.88
CA ALA A 628 7.82 -5.65 -11.17
C ALA A 628 8.24 -4.18 -11.02
N GLN A 629 7.55 -3.38 -10.21
CA GLN A 629 7.93 -2.00 -9.91
C GLN A 629 9.29 -1.92 -9.20
N GLU A 630 9.57 -2.83 -8.27
CA GLU A 630 10.88 -2.91 -7.60
C GLU A 630 11.99 -3.29 -8.58
N ALA A 631 11.75 -4.25 -9.48
CA ALA A 631 12.68 -4.61 -10.54
C ALA A 631 12.95 -3.42 -11.49
N LEU A 632 11.92 -2.69 -11.88
CA LEU A 632 12.03 -1.47 -12.70
C LEU A 632 12.83 -0.36 -12.00
N GLY A 633 12.64 -0.19 -10.69
CA GLY A 633 13.42 0.75 -9.88
C GLY A 633 14.91 0.41 -9.80
N ARG A 634 15.25 -0.89 -9.87
CA ARG A 634 16.64 -1.39 -9.91
C ARG A 634 17.30 -1.31 -11.29
N MET A 635 16.53 -1.15 -12.36
CA MET A 635 17.07 -0.98 -13.70
C MET A 635 17.80 0.37 -13.80
N LYS A 636 18.98 0.35 -14.42
CA LYS A 636 19.69 1.57 -14.82
C LYS A 636 19.16 2.04 -16.17
#